data_AF-A0A958X7V0-F1
#
_entry.id   AF-A0A958X7V0-F1
#
_cell.length_a   1.000
_cell.length_b   1.000
_cell.length_c   1.000
_cell.angle_alpha   90.00
_cell.angle_beta   90.00
_cell.angle_gamma   90.00
#
_symmetry.space_group_name_H-M   'P 1'
#
loop_
_entity.id
_entity.type
_entity.pdbx_description
1 polymer ?
#
loop_
_entity_poly.entity_id
_entity_poly.type
_entity_poly.pdbx_seq_one_letter_code
_entity_poly.pdbx_strand_id
1 'polypeptide(L)'
;MKNAFLLTLFAFLGYFGAHAQIVYEDFEGGTSDLNWTAADGTYNGVLANPAPDAVNGSGFVGSYTKGMGFGYSLFWVPDLAQPLDLSEFSRFKLKVWCAEATPVLLKLEGTGQAVEKQAMITAANQWVELSFDLSKGENMDQLTKIIIFFDPGNDPSANTYYFDDLVAEKNENVIEDFETPSGITWTDLNGTYNGVVTNPDPNQINGSAMVGSFTNDPNSDYSFAFGTASAPLDLSTYNQFSIKLYAPKATQLLFKLEGGGQNKEFTKNVAVTNAWQEYNFDFSSAKDFTELDKILVVFSPGVSGSMDTFYIDDIVVSPQGSCEGVEADPEIIDDFDCMRNAIYGLGWDSLDVIKNPGPDALNTSPKVGRVRDRAGAGTEYYPLVISYANPIDLSERNQFGLKLWAPKAGTLLLKIEGGSSPKEVPVQVTELNKWVEYSVDFSDQVGKGHTRLVMFFNAGVNGEPGDIYYIDDIKLAARKGIVLEDFQGGVHLGWQALNQDDVLHGTFSGPVTNSSPNSVNNSTEVGCYSKGASPFSTLQGISLNNFDLSVYSQFNVDVLSPAGSDGAVVRMQLSSPTEGNKEVEAKITTSGQWETLSFDFSAFSAITDFGEVRLIFDPGTTAQNESWCIDNLTQTLTTVDPCVDVVPNTQIIDDFECQRNYDNIFYGASDLKVVNNSQITTENGSLKVGEYADPAGAGTEFAGIGFQLPAPPDLSLANQLEVQVYSPFDNVPFLFKLQSGDNVEVFDTLPEKNKWHTFSIDFSGAEGTAATQLVIFFNVLSPTGGGTYLVDNIRWRRAGYNGCVADQESANSTLNNFAYFNNNPYDGQTLEVADNPMPAGINTSSKAIKYVQSGSAPIFSGAFAQLDANVDFKGTKQIKTKVLMDHIGTFTMKVEEFGNPFPPVEITVPNTKMNEWEELTFDFSAVADDAKYSRLTVLVDLGSTGGGTDVVTYFDDIVIGEGACGIIGTFTPPTVAGMRVSPNPATDNLWVENFEGVSRIAVFNAYGQRLSMANTSNDTRTDVNISQLPAGIYTITGYNEQGVLVGNAKFIKQ
;
A
#
# COMPACT_ATOMS: atom_id res chain seq x y z
N MET A 1 6.19 -20.30 -61.71
CA MET A 1 7.30 -19.35 -61.95
C MET A 1 6.91 -17.98 -61.42
N LYS A 2 6.93 -17.84 -60.09
CA LYS A 2 6.80 -16.62 -59.29
C LYS A 2 7.57 -16.96 -57.99
N ASN A 3 8.36 -16.04 -57.45
CA ASN A 3 9.33 -16.15 -56.33
C ASN A 3 10.80 -15.82 -56.70
N ALA A 4 11.05 -15.20 -57.86
CA ALA A 4 12.43 -14.84 -58.26
C ALA A 4 12.66 -13.32 -58.43
N PHE A 5 11.70 -12.45 -58.10
CA PHE A 5 11.84 -11.01 -58.36
C PHE A 5 12.20 -10.16 -57.13
N LEU A 6 12.14 -10.70 -55.90
CA LEU A 6 12.49 -9.95 -54.69
C LEU A 6 13.95 -10.12 -54.23
N LEU A 7 14.71 -11.08 -54.78
CA LEU A 7 16.04 -11.42 -54.24
C LEU A 7 17.23 -10.74 -54.94
N THR A 8 17.01 -9.94 -55.99
CA THR A 8 18.11 -9.40 -56.82
C THR A 8 18.44 -7.93 -56.61
N LEU A 9 17.77 -7.22 -55.69
CA LEU A 9 18.09 -5.80 -55.41
C LEU A 9 19.07 -5.58 -54.25
N PHE A 10 19.38 -6.61 -53.45
CA PHE A 10 20.24 -6.49 -52.26
C PHE A 10 21.73 -6.82 -52.48
N ALA A 11 22.18 -7.09 -53.70
CA ALA A 11 23.53 -7.61 -53.94
C ALA A 11 24.61 -6.57 -54.34
N PHE A 12 24.29 -5.28 -54.48
CA PHE A 12 25.29 -4.27 -54.85
C PHE A 12 24.97 -2.88 -54.29
N LEU A 13 25.06 -2.71 -52.97
CA LEU A 13 25.20 -1.40 -52.31
C LEU A 13 25.94 -1.63 -50.97
N GLY A 14 27.19 -2.07 -51.09
CA GLY A 14 28.18 -1.82 -50.04
C GLY A 14 28.84 -0.49 -50.36
N TYR A 15 28.94 0.38 -49.36
CA TYR A 15 29.39 1.78 -49.37
C TYR A 15 28.31 2.84 -49.68
N PHE A 16 28.13 3.72 -48.68
CA PHE A 16 27.12 4.76 -48.48
C PHE A 16 25.81 4.28 -47.85
N GLY A 17 25.60 4.66 -46.58
CA GLY A 17 24.34 4.49 -45.87
C GLY A 17 23.24 5.27 -46.58
N ALA A 18 22.45 4.55 -47.38
CA ALA A 18 21.18 5.05 -47.87
C ALA A 18 20.12 4.64 -46.84
N HIS A 19 19.45 5.61 -46.23
CA HIS A 19 18.24 5.34 -45.45
C HIS A 19 17.23 4.63 -46.35
N ALA A 20 16.61 3.57 -45.85
CA ALA A 20 15.54 2.90 -46.56
C ALA A 20 14.39 3.88 -46.78
N GLN A 21 14.03 4.15 -48.03
CA GLN A 21 12.89 4.99 -48.41
C GLN A 21 12.10 4.34 -49.56
N ILE A 22 10.81 4.62 -49.62
CA ILE A 22 9.94 4.29 -50.75
C ILE A 22 9.78 5.55 -51.60
N VAL A 23 10.17 5.48 -52.86
CA VAL A 23 9.92 6.54 -53.84
C VAL A 23 8.59 6.27 -54.52
N TYR A 24 7.64 7.20 -54.40
CA TYR A 24 6.35 7.11 -55.08
C TYR A 24 6.35 7.88 -56.39
N GLU A 25 7.02 9.03 -56.45
CA GLU A 25 7.16 9.85 -57.65
C GLU A 25 8.42 10.71 -57.55
N ASP A 26 9.28 10.64 -58.56
CA ASP A 26 10.50 11.46 -58.69
C ASP A 26 10.64 12.11 -60.08
N PHE A 27 9.68 11.86 -61.00
CA PHE A 27 9.67 12.35 -62.38
C PHE A 27 10.93 12.06 -63.21
N GLU A 28 11.80 11.16 -62.74
CA GLU A 28 13.09 10.93 -63.37
C GLU A 28 12.93 10.24 -64.74
N GLY A 29 13.71 10.70 -65.71
CA GLY A 29 13.56 10.27 -67.11
C GLY A 29 12.45 11.01 -67.89
N GLY A 30 11.81 12.02 -67.30
CA GLY A 30 10.86 12.91 -67.98
C GLY A 30 9.46 12.31 -68.16
N THR A 31 9.12 11.33 -67.32
CA THR A 31 7.79 10.69 -67.25
C THR A 31 7.32 10.64 -65.80
N SER A 32 6.00 10.53 -65.60
CA SER A 32 5.40 10.42 -64.27
C SER A 32 5.21 8.95 -63.93
N ASP A 33 5.57 8.56 -62.71
CA ASP A 33 5.35 7.19 -62.20
C ASP A 33 3.92 6.98 -61.70
N LEU A 34 3.24 8.05 -61.27
CA LEU A 34 1.86 8.01 -60.79
C LEU A 34 0.87 8.62 -61.78
N ASN A 35 -0.37 8.12 -61.75
CA ASN A 35 -1.46 8.61 -62.62
C ASN A 35 -2.18 9.82 -61.99
N TRP A 36 -1.53 10.97 -61.97
CA TRP A 36 -2.09 12.20 -61.41
C TRP A 36 -3.35 12.69 -62.15
N THR A 37 -4.33 13.15 -61.37
CA THR A 37 -5.60 13.73 -61.84
C THR A 37 -5.87 15.05 -61.10
N ALA A 38 -6.41 16.04 -61.81
CA ALA A 38 -6.67 17.39 -61.32
C ALA A 38 -8.13 17.78 -61.60
N ALA A 39 -9.00 17.71 -60.59
CA ALA A 39 -10.41 18.09 -60.74
C ALA A 39 -10.64 19.61 -60.59
N ASP A 40 -9.91 20.24 -59.65
CA ASP A 40 -10.11 21.64 -59.24
C ASP A 40 -8.94 22.55 -59.66
N GLY A 41 -8.32 22.22 -60.79
CA GLY A 41 -7.17 22.96 -61.35
C GLY A 41 -6.67 22.33 -62.64
N THR A 42 -5.39 22.51 -62.96
CA THR A 42 -4.77 21.93 -64.16
C THR A 42 -3.43 21.30 -63.81
N TYR A 43 -3.32 19.98 -64.01
CA TYR A 43 -2.02 19.29 -64.02
C TYR A 43 -1.34 19.57 -65.36
N ASN A 44 -0.23 20.29 -65.33
CA ASN A 44 0.51 20.70 -66.53
C ASN A 44 1.47 19.60 -67.03
N GLY A 45 1.53 18.45 -66.34
CA GLY A 45 2.40 17.32 -66.67
C GLY A 45 3.82 17.48 -66.13
N VAL A 46 4.71 16.60 -66.61
CA VAL A 46 6.15 16.63 -66.33
C VAL A 46 6.82 17.71 -67.19
N LEU A 47 7.54 18.62 -66.55
CA LEU A 47 8.23 19.74 -67.18
C LEU A 47 9.72 19.72 -66.80
N ALA A 48 10.55 20.39 -67.58
CA ALA A 48 11.93 20.65 -67.14
C ALA A 48 11.91 21.50 -65.86
N ASN A 49 12.76 21.16 -64.89
CA ASN A 49 12.84 21.88 -63.62
C ASN A 49 13.12 23.38 -63.89
N PRO A 50 12.20 24.29 -63.53
CA PRO A 50 12.30 25.71 -63.90
C PRO A 50 13.31 26.49 -63.06
N ALA A 51 13.70 25.94 -61.91
CA ALA A 51 14.62 26.60 -60.98
C ALA A 51 15.46 25.56 -60.19
N PRO A 52 16.36 24.80 -60.84
CA PRO A 52 17.20 23.86 -60.12
C PRO A 52 18.09 24.57 -59.09
N ASP A 53 18.12 24.06 -57.87
CA ASP A 53 18.94 24.57 -56.77
C ASP A 53 19.54 23.42 -55.94
N ALA A 54 20.03 23.73 -54.73
CA ALA A 54 20.64 22.74 -53.86
C ALA A 54 19.61 21.80 -53.17
N VAL A 55 18.35 22.23 -53.05
CA VAL A 55 17.26 21.42 -52.46
C VAL A 55 16.70 20.48 -53.53
N ASN A 56 16.47 21.01 -54.74
CA ASN A 56 16.06 20.20 -55.88
C ASN A 56 16.93 20.47 -57.12
N GLY A 57 17.86 19.55 -57.39
CA GLY A 57 18.73 19.56 -58.56
C GLY A 57 18.24 18.69 -59.72
N SER A 58 17.04 18.12 -59.65
CA SER A 58 16.50 17.21 -60.67
C SER A 58 16.34 17.89 -62.03
N GLY A 59 16.33 17.07 -63.09
CA GLY A 59 16.13 17.55 -64.46
C GLY A 59 14.67 17.85 -64.81
N PHE A 60 13.72 17.17 -64.14
CA PHE A 60 12.30 17.18 -64.45
C PHE A 60 11.47 17.22 -63.17
N VAL A 61 10.31 17.86 -63.22
CA VAL A 61 9.41 18.03 -62.08
C VAL A 61 7.95 17.97 -62.54
N GLY A 62 7.03 17.63 -61.63
CA GLY A 62 5.60 17.77 -61.84
C GLY A 62 5.16 19.23 -61.68
N SER A 63 4.12 19.63 -62.41
CA SER A 63 3.54 20.98 -62.29
C SER A 63 2.02 20.96 -62.20
N TYR A 64 1.47 21.70 -61.23
CA TYR A 64 0.04 21.85 -61.01
C TYR A 64 -0.32 23.33 -60.83
N THR A 65 -1.35 23.81 -61.54
CA THR A 65 -1.92 25.15 -61.35
C THR A 65 -3.28 25.04 -60.68
N LYS A 66 -3.43 25.66 -59.51
CA LYS A 66 -4.69 25.69 -58.74
C LYS A 66 -5.76 26.50 -59.47
N GLY A 67 -7.02 26.02 -59.45
CA GLY A 67 -8.16 26.77 -59.98
C GLY A 67 -8.71 27.79 -58.97
N MET A 68 -9.07 28.98 -59.46
CA MET A 68 -9.79 29.98 -58.65
C MET A 68 -11.19 29.48 -58.27
N GLY A 69 -11.64 29.82 -57.06
CA GLY A 69 -12.99 29.50 -56.56
C GLY A 69 -13.09 28.15 -55.84
N PHE A 70 -11.97 27.44 -55.66
CA PHE A 70 -11.91 26.18 -54.94
C PHE A 70 -11.04 26.34 -53.69
N GLY A 71 -11.65 26.19 -52.51
CA GLY A 71 -10.91 26.22 -51.25
C GLY A 71 -9.94 25.06 -51.09
N TYR A 72 -10.25 23.89 -51.64
CA TYR A 72 -9.39 22.71 -51.58
C TYR A 72 -9.14 22.22 -53.01
N SER A 73 -7.89 22.32 -53.47
CA SER A 73 -7.51 21.96 -54.83
C SER A 73 -7.37 20.44 -54.97
N LEU A 74 -8.43 19.72 -55.38
CA LEU A 74 -8.35 18.26 -55.51
C LEU A 74 -7.37 17.85 -56.63
N PHE A 75 -6.14 17.55 -56.22
CA PHE A 75 -5.07 17.00 -57.03
C PHE A 75 -4.63 15.68 -56.41
N TRP A 76 -4.81 14.57 -57.14
CA TRP A 76 -4.74 13.24 -56.53
C TRP A 76 -4.29 12.15 -57.49
N VAL A 77 -3.90 11.02 -56.91
CA VAL A 77 -3.79 9.72 -57.56
C VAL A 77 -5.04 8.93 -57.18
N PRO A 78 -5.96 8.67 -58.13
CA PRO A 78 -7.29 8.16 -57.82
C PRO A 78 -7.29 6.72 -57.29
N ASP A 79 -6.31 5.90 -57.70
CA ASP A 79 -6.11 4.52 -57.22
C ASP A 79 -4.63 4.13 -57.33
N LEU A 80 -4.05 3.67 -56.22
CA LEU A 80 -2.75 3.01 -56.16
C LEU A 80 -2.89 1.51 -56.45
N ALA A 81 -1.84 0.92 -57.03
CA ALA A 81 -1.83 -0.51 -57.35
C ALA A 81 -1.84 -1.41 -56.10
N GLN A 82 -1.34 -0.91 -54.98
CA GLN A 82 -1.37 -1.53 -53.65
C GLN A 82 -1.71 -0.46 -52.60
N PRO A 83 -2.45 -0.80 -51.54
CA PRO A 83 -2.61 0.11 -50.40
C PRO A 83 -1.26 0.50 -49.79
N LEU A 84 -1.19 1.72 -49.27
CA LEU A 84 -0.05 2.22 -48.51
C LEU A 84 -0.01 1.53 -47.14
N ASP A 85 1.20 1.18 -46.69
CA ASP A 85 1.46 0.65 -45.35
C ASP A 85 2.29 1.66 -44.55
N LEU A 86 1.65 2.27 -43.55
CA LEU A 86 2.26 3.30 -42.71
C LEU A 86 2.89 2.72 -41.43
N SER A 87 2.90 1.40 -41.25
CA SER A 87 3.48 0.77 -40.05
C SER A 87 5.00 0.91 -39.96
N GLU A 88 5.68 1.08 -41.10
CA GLU A 88 7.13 1.28 -41.17
C GLU A 88 7.51 2.63 -41.80
N PHE A 89 6.84 3.04 -42.89
CA PHE A 89 7.18 4.24 -43.66
C PHE A 89 6.11 5.32 -43.57
N SER A 90 6.02 5.99 -42.42
CA SER A 90 4.98 6.97 -42.12
C SER A 90 5.38 8.44 -42.23
N ARG A 91 6.66 8.76 -42.47
CA ARG A 91 7.11 10.13 -42.72
C ARG A 91 7.21 10.36 -44.22
N PHE A 92 6.28 11.13 -44.78
CA PHE A 92 6.31 11.50 -46.20
C PHE A 92 7.11 12.79 -46.38
N LYS A 93 7.88 12.87 -47.47
CA LYS A 93 8.55 14.08 -47.90
C LYS A 93 8.10 14.45 -49.31
N LEU A 94 8.09 15.75 -49.58
CA LEU A 94 7.78 16.31 -50.89
C LEU A 94 8.59 17.59 -51.09
N LYS A 95 9.34 17.65 -52.18
CA LYS A 95 9.96 18.92 -52.61
C LYS A 95 8.94 19.72 -53.38
N VAL A 96 8.80 20.99 -53.04
CA VAL A 96 7.84 21.88 -53.68
C VAL A 96 8.44 23.28 -53.88
N TRP A 97 8.05 23.91 -54.99
CA TRP A 97 8.35 25.30 -55.31
C TRP A 97 7.05 26.03 -55.62
N CYS A 98 6.89 27.23 -55.06
CA CYS A 98 5.78 28.13 -55.38
C CYS A 98 6.27 29.59 -55.34
N ALA A 99 5.63 30.46 -56.12
CA ALA A 99 5.91 31.89 -56.12
C ALA A 99 5.50 32.60 -54.81
N GLU A 100 4.74 31.93 -53.94
CA GLU A 100 4.24 32.43 -52.67
C GLU A 100 4.44 31.41 -51.54
N ALA A 101 4.55 31.90 -50.31
CA ALA A 101 4.56 31.06 -49.11
C ALA A 101 3.12 30.65 -48.78
N THR A 102 2.85 29.35 -48.69
CA THR A 102 1.49 28.81 -48.60
C THR A 102 1.50 27.40 -47.98
N PRO A 103 0.42 26.98 -47.30
CA PRO A 103 0.28 25.61 -46.83
C PRO A 103 0.12 24.59 -47.97
N VAL A 104 0.57 23.36 -47.69
CA VAL A 104 0.28 22.16 -48.49
C VAL A 104 -0.25 21.10 -47.52
N LEU A 105 -1.39 20.50 -47.85
CA LEU A 105 -1.97 19.39 -47.10
C LEU A 105 -1.77 18.11 -47.91
N LEU A 106 -1.00 17.17 -47.36
CA LEU A 106 -0.93 15.82 -47.88
C LEU A 106 -1.97 14.97 -47.15
N LYS A 107 -2.84 14.30 -47.91
CA LYS A 107 -3.88 13.42 -47.41
C LYS A 107 -3.77 12.06 -48.10
N LEU A 108 -3.77 11.00 -47.31
CA LEU A 108 -3.91 9.63 -47.77
C LEU A 108 -5.34 9.17 -47.48
N GLU A 109 -6.01 8.57 -48.45
CA GLU A 109 -7.42 8.19 -48.33
C GLU A 109 -7.67 6.75 -48.79
N GLY A 110 -8.59 6.09 -48.11
CA GLY A 110 -9.06 4.73 -48.35
C GLY A 110 -10.56 4.59 -48.16
N THR A 111 -11.07 3.35 -48.10
CA THR A 111 -12.49 3.09 -47.85
C THR A 111 -12.86 3.48 -46.42
N GLY A 112 -13.40 4.68 -46.22
CA GLY A 112 -13.87 5.17 -44.92
C GLY A 112 -12.74 5.56 -43.94
N GLN A 113 -11.48 5.58 -44.38
CA GLN A 113 -10.30 5.96 -43.60
C GLN A 113 -9.52 7.05 -44.33
N ALA A 114 -8.94 7.98 -43.58
CA ALA A 114 -7.98 8.94 -44.10
C ALA A 114 -7.03 9.41 -43.00
N VAL A 115 -5.80 9.73 -43.38
CA VAL A 115 -4.82 10.42 -42.54
C VAL A 115 -4.26 11.59 -43.33
N GLU A 116 -4.06 12.74 -42.67
CA GLU A 116 -3.61 13.95 -43.34
C GLU A 116 -2.71 14.79 -42.46
N LYS A 117 -1.79 15.52 -43.10
CA LYS A 117 -0.87 16.44 -42.43
C LYS A 117 -0.65 17.66 -43.30
N GLN A 118 -0.72 18.83 -42.69
CA GLN A 118 -0.37 20.09 -43.33
C GLN A 118 1.09 20.46 -43.02
N ALA A 119 1.82 20.89 -44.04
CA ALA A 119 3.13 21.51 -43.94
C ALA A 119 3.13 22.87 -44.65
N MET A 120 4.11 23.72 -44.36
CA MET A 120 4.18 25.08 -44.90
C MET A 120 5.34 25.21 -45.88
N ILE A 121 5.07 25.76 -47.07
CA ILE A 121 6.12 26.34 -47.91
C ILE A 121 6.56 27.63 -47.22
N THR A 122 7.71 27.58 -46.55
CA THR A 122 8.19 28.68 -45.70
C THR A 122 8.82 29.82 -46.50
N ALA A 123 9.24 29.57 -47.75
CA ALA A 123 9.91 30.56 -48.57
C ALA A 123 9.45 30.53 -50.02
N ALA A 124 9.03 31.70 -50.51
CA ALA A 124 8.59 31.89 -51.88
C ALA A 124 9.77 31.87 -52.87
N ASN A 125 9.50 31.45 -54.11
CA ASN A 125 10.41 31.44 -55.27
C ASN A 125 11.69 30.59 -55.09
N GLN A 126 11.66 29.57 -54.23
CA GLN A 126 12.72 28.57 -54.09
C GLN A 126 12.15 27.20 -53.72
N TRP A 127 12.93 26.14 -53.88
CA TRP A 127 12.50 24.80 -53.49
C TRP A 127 12.54 24.64 -51.96
N VAL A 128 11.51 24.01 -51.42
CA VAL A 128 11.39 23.64 -50.01
C VAL A 128 11.07 22.15 -49.95
N GLU A 129 11.77 21.40 -49.11
CA GLU A 129 11.39 20.03 -48.76
C GLU A 129 10.41 20.07 -47.59
N LEU A 130 9.19 19.62 -47.83
CA LEU A 130 8.15 19.46 -46.81
C LEU A 130 8.26 18.08 -46.20
N SER A 131 7.98 17.97 -44.90
CA SER A 131 7.85 16.70 -44.19
C SER A 131 6.47 16.58 -43.56
N PHE A 132 5.86 15.41 -43.71
CA PHE A 132 4.53 15.08 -43.27
C PHE A 132 4.60 13.84 -42.37
N ASP A 133 4.40 14.05 -41.08
CA ASP A 133 4.18 12.95 -40.14
C ASP A 133 2.75 12.42 -40.29
N LEU A 134 2.63 11.21 -40.86
CA LEU A 134 1.38 10.48 -41.03
C LEU A 134 1.35 9.21 -40.15
N SER A 135 2.17 9.14 -39.09
CA SER A 135 2.26 7.99 -38.17
C SER A 135 0.96 7.66 -37.44
N LYS A 136 0.05 8.63 -37.30
CA LYS A 136 -1.32 8.38 -36.80
C LYS A 136 -2.13 7.43 -37.70
N GLY A 137 -1.70 7.24 -38.94
CA GLY A 137 -2.30 6.30 -39.89
C GLY A 137 -1.68 4.91 -39.86
N GLU A 138 -0.76 4.58 -38.93
CA GLU A 138 -0.02 3.31 -38.91
C GLU A 138 -0.92 2.06 -39.00
N ASN A 139 -2.15 2.17 -38.52
CA ASN A 139 -3.12 1.08 -38.42
C ASN A 139 -4.18 1.09 -39.52
N MET A 140 -4.08 2.02 -40.48
CA MET A 140 -4.97 2.10 -41.64
C MET A 140 -4.41 1.24 -42.78
N ASP A 141 -5.17 0.24 -43.24
CA ASP A 141 -4.71 -0.78 -44.18
C ASP A 141 -5.32 -0.67 -45.58
N GLN A 142 -6.19 0.32 -45.78
CA GLN A 142 -6.95 0.52 -47.02
C GLN A 142 -6.67 1.86 -47.71
N LEU A 143 -5.56 2.53 -47.38
CA LEU A 143 -5.17 3.80 -47.98
C LEU A 143 -4.70 3.60 -49.43
N THR A 144 -5.58 3.82 -50.41
CA THR A 144 -5.29 3.60 -51.84
C THR A 144 -5.15 4.88 -52.65
N LYS A 145 -5.26 6.05 -52.02
CA LYS A 145 -5.17 7.35 -52.69
C LYS A 145 -4.13 8.24 -52.05
N ILE A 146 -3.42 9.00 -52.88
CA ILE A 146 -2.58 10.12 -52.47
C ILE A 146 -3.26 11.39 -52.97
N ILE A 147 -3.53 12.33 -52.08
CA ILE A 147 -4.19 13.61 -52.39
C ILE A 147 -3.31 14.72 -51.85
N ILE A 148 -3.02 15.72 -52.69
CA ILE A 148 -2.28 16.92 -52.30
C ILE A 148 -3.20 18.11 -52.52
N PHE A 149 -3.48 18.85 -51.46
CA PHE A 149 -4.14 20.14 -51.56
C PHE A 149 -3.09 21.23 -51.43
N PHE A 150 -2.91 22.00 -52.50
CA PHE A 150 -2.07 23.19 -52.48
C PHE A 150 -2.92 24.39 -52.04
N ASP A 151 -2.41 25.16 -51.09
CA ASP A 151 -3.09 26.34 -50.50
C ASP A 151 -4.53 26.06 -50.01
N PRO A 152 -4.72 25.02 -49.17
CA PRO A 152 -6.03 24.64 -48.65
C PRO A 152 -6.67 25.81 -47.88
N GLY A 153 -7.97 26.01 -48.10
CA GLY A 153 -8.79 27.08 -47.50
C GLY A 153 -8.73 28.43 -48.23
N ASN A 154 -7.91 28.59 -49.28
CA ASN A 154 -7.74 29.87 -49.97
C ASN A 154 -8.42 29.90 -51.35
N ASP A 155 -9.74 30.13 -51.39
CA ASP A 155 -10.55 30.12 -52.62
C ASP A 155 -10.00 31.00 -53.76
N PRO A 156 -9.50 32.24 -53.51
CA PRO A 156 -9.01 33.10 -54.58
C PRO A 156 -7.68 32.65 -55.21
N SER A 157 -6.95 31.72 -54.60
CA SER A 157 -5.62 31.30 -55.04
C SER A 157 -5.63 30.63 -56.41
N ALA A 158 -4.69 31.04 -57.26
CA ALA A 158 -4.49 30.55 -58.62
C ALA A 158 -3.02 30.22 -58.92
N ASN A 159 -2.23 29.97 -57.87
CA ASN A 159 -0.79 29.78 -57.96
C ASN A 159 -0.43 28.49 -58.71
N THR A 160 0.76 28.48 -59.30
CA THR A 160 1.39 27.28 -59.90
C THR A 160 2.42 26.72 -58.94
N TYR A 161 2.34 25.42 -58.72
CA TYR A 161 3.20 24.62 -57.86
C TYR A 161 4.02 23.70 -58.74
N TYR A 162 5.34 23.68 -58.53
CA TYR A 162 6.21 22.62 -59.03
C TYR A 162 6.53 21.69 -57.88
N PHE A 163 6.49 20.39 -58.10
CA PHE A 163 6.69 19.42 -57.04
C PHE A 163 7.47 18.21 -57.55
N ASP A 164 8.19 17.57 -56.64
CA ASP A 164 9.13 16.51 -56.96
C ASP A 164 9.45 15.67 -55.71
N ASP A 165 10.07 14.50 -55.90
CA ASP A 165 10.52 13.60 -54.84
C ASP A 165 9.44 13.33 -53.76
N LEU A 166 8.27 12.83 -54.17
CA LEU A 166 7.30 12.28 -53.23
C LEU A 166 7.81 10.93 -52.73
N VAL A 167 8.37 10.94 -51.52
CA VAL A 167 8.97 9.75 -50.89
C VAL A 167 8.37 9.51 -49.50
N ALA A 168 8.43 8.27 -49.03
CA ALA A 168 8.14 7.92 -47.64
C ALA A 168 9.36 7.24 -47.01
N GLU A 169 9.67 7.60 -45.78
CA GLU A 169 10.77 7.05 -44.98
C GLU A 169 10.27 6.66 -43.58
N LYS A 170 11.11 5.96 -42.82
CA LYS A 170 10.83 5.65 -41.42
C LYS A 170 10.67 6.94 -40.63
N ASN A 171 9.66 7.00 -39.78
CA ASN A 171 9.43 8.16 -38.93
C ASN A 171 10.22 8.03 -37.62
N GLU A 172 11.54 8.00 -37.75
CA GLU A 172 12.47 7.87 -36.64
C GLU A 172 13.71 8.71 -36.90
N ASN A 173 14.42 9.05 -35.83
CA ASN A 173 15.72 9.70 -35.87
C ASN A 173 16.71 8.83 -35.11
N VAL A 174 17.80 8.47 -35.79
CA VAL A 174 18.92 7.77 -35.16
C VAL A 174 19.76 8.79 -34.40
N ILE A 175 19.83 8.64 -33.10
CA ILE A 175 20.64 9.48 -32.21
C ILE A 175 22.08 8.95 -32.14
N GLU A 176 22.26 7.63 -32.15
CA GLU A 176 23.56 6.98 -32.15
C GLU A 176 23.44 5.55 -32.71
N ASP A 177 24.27 5.23 -33.70
CA ASP A 177 24.39 3.87 -34.29
C ASP A 177 25.82 3.31 -34.23
N PHE A 178 26.78 4.10 -33.72
CA PHE A 178 28.21 3.78 -33.66
C PHE A 178 28.87 3.37 -34.99
N GLU A 179 28.17 3.46 -36.12
CA GLU A 179 28.69 3.17 -37.46
C GLU A 179 29.32 4.41 -38.08
N THR A 180 28.77 5.58 -37.75
CA THR A 180 29.29 6.88 -38.19
C THR A 180 29.25 7.91 -37.07
N PRO A 181 30.03 9.01 -37.15
CA PRO A 181 29.97 10.06 -36.14
C PRO A 181 28.57 10.69 -36.04
N SER A 182 27.88 10.44 -34.94
CA SER A 182 26.51 10.90 -34.63
C SER A 182 26.43 12.37 -34.16
N GLY A 183 27.56 12.93 -33.71
CA GLY A 183 27.58 14.21 -33.00
C GLY A 183 27.33 14.09 -31.49
N ILE A 184 27.21 12.86 -30.97
CA ILE A 184 27.26 12.54 -29.54
C ILE A 184 28.72 12.31 -29.13
N THR A 185 29.15 12.92 -28.03
CA THR A 185 30.44 12.63 -27.41
C THR A 185 30.25 11.71 -26.21
N TRP A 186 30.69 10.46 -26.35
CA TRP A 186 30.63 9.45 -25.28
C TRP A 186 31.84 9.52 -24.35
N THR A 187 31.55 9.48 -23.06
CA THR A 187 32.49 9.42 -21.95
C THR A 187 31.94 8.48 -20.88
N ASP A 188 32.72 8.23 -19.83
CA ASP A 188 32.29 7.48 -18.66
C ASP A 188 32.28 8.34 -17.40
N LEU A 189 31.47 7.93 -16.44
CA LEU A 189 31.56 8.36 -15.05
C LEU A 189 31.47 7.11 -14.18
N ASN A 190 32.44 6.92 -13.28
CA ASN A 190 32.53 5.77 -12.39
C ASN A 190 32.44 4.43 -13.15
N GLY A 191 33.18 4.32 -14.26
CA GLY A 191 33.20 3.16 -15.16
C GLY A 191 34.33 3.30 -16.17
N THR A 192 34.24 2.63 -17.32
CA THR A 192 35.17 2.80 -18.44
C THR A 192 34.44 2.69 -19.76
N TYR A 193 34.51 3.73 -20.60
CA TYR A 193 34.10 3.65 -21.99
C TYR A 193 35.23 3.03 -22.82
N ASN A 194 35.01 1.83 -23.35
CA ASN A 194 36.02 1.10 -24.15
C ASN A 194 36.08 1.57 -25.61
N GLY A 195 35.25 2.53 -25.98
CA GLY A 195 35.12 3.02 -27.36
C GLY A 195 34.11 2.23 -28.19
N VAL A 196 34.12 2.53 -29.48
CA VAL A 196 33.39 1.78 -30.50
C VAL A 196 34.17 0.51 -30.86
N VAL A 197 33.54 -0.65 -30.75
CA VAL A 197 34.15 -1.97 -30.95
C VAL A 197 33.34 -2.78 -31.96
N THR A 198 33.91 -3.86 -32.50
CA THR A 198 33.16 -4.79 -33.36
C THR A 198 32.01 -5.43 -32.59
N ASN A 199 30.82 -5.50 -33.20
CA ASN A 199 29.66 -6.14 -32.62
C ASN A 199 29.99 -7.59 -32.20
N PRO A 200 29.84 -7.96 -30.91
CA PRO A 200 30.26 -9.25 -30.41
C PRO A 200 29.37 -10.42 -30.87
N ASP A 201 28.12 -10.15 -31.27
CA ASP A 201 27.15 -11.18 -31.65
C ASP A 201 26.10 -10.65 -32.64
N PRO A 202 26.47 -10.37 -33.91
CA PRO A 202 25.51 -9.89 -34.90
C PRO A 202 24.39 -10.90 -35.15
N ASN A 203 23.14 -10.46 -35.03
CA ASN A 203 21.95 -11.29 -35.21
C ASN A 203 20.80 -10.49 -35.86
N GLN A 204 19.59 -11.04 -35.87
CA GLN A 204 18.43 -10.39 -36.50
C GLN A 204 17.91 -9.15 -35.74
N ILE A 205 18.22 -9.02 -34.45
CA ILE A 205 17.86 -7.84 -33.63
C ILE A 205 18.89 -6.75 -33.87
N ASN A 206 20.18 -7.10 -33.77
CA ASN A 206 21.26 -6.18 -34.05
C ASN A 206 22.23 -6.79 -35.08
N GLY A 207 22.12 -6.35 -36.33
CA GLY A 207 23.00 -6.75 -37.43
C GLY A 207 24.15 -5.79 -37.72
N SER A 208 24.36 -4.77 -36.87
CA SER A 208 25.42 -3.77 -37.02
C SER A 208 26.82 -4.38 -37.00
N ALA A 209 27.78 -3.67 -37.59
CA ALA A 209 29.18 -4.08 -37.56
C ALA A 209 29.90 -3.58 -36.31
N MET A 210 29.52 -2.41 -35.80
CA MET A 210 30.18 -1.69 -34.73
C MET A 210 29.17 -1.30 -33.63
N VAL A 211 29.61 -1.28 -32.37
CA VAL A 211 28.77 -1.00 -31.20
C VAL A 211 29.54 -0.22 -30.13
N GLY A 212 28.86 0.50 -29.26
CA GLY A 212 29.46 1.15 -28.10
C GLY A 212 29.71 0.14 -26.97
N SER A 213 30.90 0.15 -26.35
CA SER A 213 31.26 -0.75 -25.25
C SER A 213 31.60 -0.02 -23.96
N PHE A 214 31.02 -0.47 -22.85
CA PHE A 214 31.16 0.16 -21.52
C PHE A 214 31.36 -0.90 -20.44
N THR A 215 32.27 -0.65 -19.50
CA THR A 215 32.57 -1.55 -18.37
C THR A 215 32.32 -0.85 -17.04
N ASN A 216 31.68 -1.54 -16.09
CA ASN A 216 31.40 -0.99 -14.76
C ASN A 216 32.67 -0.85 -13.88
N ASP A 217 32.65 0.09 -12.95
CA ASP A 217 33.65 0.23 -11.88
C ASP A 217 33.22 -0.61 -10.67
N PRO A 218 34.03 -1.57 -10.20
CA PRO A 218 33.67 -2.40 -9.05
C PRO A 218 33.57 -1.61 -7.74
N ASN A 219 34.08 -0.38 -7.67
CA ASN A 219 34.02 0.48 -6.48
C ASN A 219 32.84 1.45 -6.48
N SER A 220 32.00 1.42 -7.52
CA SER A 220 30.81 2.26 -7.63
C SER A 220 29.56 1.39 -7.66
N ASP A 221 28.48 1.87 -7.07
CA ASP A 221 27.14 1.33 -7.21
C ASP A 221 26.38 1.90 -8.42
N TYR A 222 26.91 2.96 -9.06
CA TYR A 222 26.42 3.51 -10.32
C TYR A 222 27.56 3.75 -11.31
N SER A 223 27.52 3.09 -12.47
CA SER A 223 28.45 3.27 -13.59
C SER A 223 27.71 3.80 -14.81
N PHE A 224 28.17 4.93 -15.36
CA PHE A 224 27.44 5.66 -16.40
C PHE A 224 28.17 5.58 -17.74
N ALA A 225 27.45 5.17 -18.77
CA ALA A 225 27.72 5.57 -20.15
C ALA A 225 27.12 6.96 -20.35
N PHE A 226 27.96 7.97 -20.58
CA PHE A 226 27.57 9.37 -20.60
C PHE A 226 27.81 9.98 -21.99
N GLY A 227 26.73 10.22 -22.72
CA GLY A 227 26.73 10.88 -24.02
C GLY A 227 26.33 12.34 -23.90
N THR A 228 27.09 13.26 -24.50
CA THR A 228 26.72 14.68 -24.65
C THR A 228 26.43 15.01 -26.10
N ALA A 229 25.21 15.46 -26.38
CA ALA A 229 24.79 15.92 -27.70
C ALA A 229 25.35 17.31 -28.00
N SER A 230 25.64 17.58 -29.27
CA SER A 230 26.14 18.89 -29.72
C SER A 230 25.09 20.02 -29.64
N ALA A 231 23.81 19.67 -29.47
CA ALA A 231 22.69 20.57 -29.24
C ALA A 231 21.62 19.86 -28.39
N PRO A 232 20.73 20.60 -27.70
CA PRO A 232 19.62 19.99 -26.97
C PRO A 232 18.70 19.14 -27.87
N LEU A 233 18.21 18.03 -27.32
CA LEU A 233 17.24 17.12 -27.93
C LEU A 233 15.84 17.74 -27.88
N ASP A 234 15.12 17.72 -29.00
CA ASP A 234 13.72 18.18 -29.09
C ASP A 234 12.75 17.00 -28.95
N LEU A 235 12.04 16.96 -27.81
CA LEU A 235 11.09 15.90 -27.47
C LEU A 235 9.62 16.27 -27.80
N SER A 236 9.38 17.42 -28.44
CA SER A 236 8.01 17.87 -28.74
C SER A 236 7.25 16.91 -29.66
N THR A 237 7.98 16.21 -30.52
CA THR A 237 7.44 15.21 -31.46
C THR A 237 8.10 13.84 -31.27
N TYR A 238 9.43 13.78 -31.24
CA TYR A 238 10.21 12.56 -31.13
C TYR A 238 10.53 12.27 -29.66
N ASN A 239 9.71 11.45 -29.00
CA ASN A 239 9.80 11.19 -27.57
C ASN A 239 9.64 9.72 -27.16
N GLN A 240 9.56 8.79 -28.12
CA GLN A 240 9.66 7.36 -27.87
C GLN A 240 11.08 6.90 -28.19
N PHE A 241 11.89 6.62 -27.18
CA PHE A 241 13.27 6.15 -27.36
C PHE A 241 13.33 4.64 -27.42
N SER A 242 14.16 4.08 -28.30
CA SER A 242 14.61 2.69 -28.23
C SER A 242 16.14 2.63 -28.13
N ILE A 243 16.64 1.57 -27.50
CA ILE A 243 18.06 1.25 -27.44
C ILE A 243 18.23 -0.26 -27.54
N LYS A 244 19.22 -0.70 -28.32
CA LYS A 244 19.64 -2.10 -28.33
C LYS A 244 20.71 -2.31 -27.27
N LEU A 245 20.53 -3.32 -26.43
CA LEU A 245 21.43 -3.68 -25.35
C LEU A 245 21.84 -5.15 -25.44
N TYR A 246 23.13 -5.41 -25.29
CA TYR A 246 23.69 -6.72 -25.00
C TYR A 246 24.26 -6.72 -23.58
N ALA A 247 23.67 -7.53 -22.69
CA ALA A 247 24.10 -7.64 -21.30
C ALA A 247 24.67 -9.04 -21.00
N PRO A 248 25.83 -9.17 -20.35
CA PRO A 248 26.43 -10.47 -20.04
C PRO A 248 25.75 -11.20 -18.88
N LYS A 249 24.96 -10.49 -18.08
CA LYS A 249 24.21 -11.01 -16.93
C LYS A 249 22.85 -10.35 -16.80
N ALA A 250 21.95 -10.99 -16.05
CA ALA A 250 20.68 -10.39 -15.71
C ALA A 250 20.91 -9.19 -14.77
N THR A 251 20.28 -8.06 -15.06
CA THR A 251 20.52 -6.80 -14.36
C THR A 251 19.38 -5.79 -14.57
N GLN A 252 19.63 -4.50 -14.30
CA GLN A 252 18.78 -3.38 -14.65
C GLN A 252 19.53 -2.41 -15.57
N LEU A 253 18.76 -1.74 -16.41
CA LEU A 253 19.17 -0.66 -17.29
C LEU A 253 18.40 0.59 -16.86
N LEU A 254 19.10 1.64 -16.45
CA LEU A 254 18.50 2.97 -16.29
C LEU A 254 18.88 3.83 -17.48
N PHE A 255 17.89 4.42 -18.14
CA PHE A 255 18.06 5.35 -19.26
C PHE A 255 17.54 6.72 -18.84
N LYS A 256 18.39 7.73 -18.92
CA LYS A 256 18.11 9.08 -18.43
C LYS A 256 18.51 10.14 -19.44
N LEU A 257 17.68 11.15 -19.56
CA LEU A 257 18.01 12.40 -20.24
C LEU A 257 18.16 13.52 -19.20
N GLU A 258 19.17 14.37 -19.35
CA GLU A 258 19.35 15.55 -18.50
C GLU A 258 19.97 16.73 -19.25
N GLY A 259 19.78 17.94 -18.72
CA GLY A 259 20.39 19.17 -19.23
C GLY A 259 19.62 20.41 -18.73
N GLY A 260 20.30 21.54 -18.53
CA GLY A 260 19.63 22.78 -18.09
C GLY A 260 18.94 22.73 -16.71
N GLY A 261 19.23 21.73 -15.88
CA GLY A 261 18.47 21.45 -14.64
C GLY A 261 17.19 20.63 -14.86
N GLN A 262 16.83 20.32 -16.10
CA GLN A 262 15.77 19.39 -16.47
C GLN A 262 16.32 17.95 -16.50
N ASN A 263 15.52 16.98 -16.10
CA ASN A 263 15.88 15.57 -16.22
C ASN A 263 14.65 14.65 -16.22
N LYS A 264 14.76 13.51 -16.87
CA LYS A 264 13.77 12.42 -16.85
C LYS A 264 14.50 11.09 -16.96
N GLU A 265 14.08 10.09 -16.21
CA GLU A 265 14.71 8.77 -16.21
C GLU A 265 13.70 7.63 -16.09
N PHE A 266 14.09 6.47 -16.61
CA PHE A 266 13.35 5.22 -16.55
C PHE A 266 14.30 4.08 -16.27
N THR A 267 13.83 3.07 -15.54
CA THR A 267 14.59 1.84 -15.28
C THR A 267 13.85 0.63 -15.81
N LYS A 268 14.54 -0.26 -16.54
CA LYS A 268 14.03 -1.54 -17.02
C LYS A 268 14.87 -2.70 -16.50
N ASN A 269 14.23 -3.83 -16.22
CA ASN A 269 14.95 -5.06 -15.93
C ASN A 269 15.47 -5.66 -17.24
N VAL A 270 16.66 -6.24 -17.16
CA VAL A 270 17.36 -6.94 -18.23
C VAL A 270 17.47 -8.39 -17.79
N ALA A 271 16.52 -9.23 -18.20
CA ALA A 271 16.50 -10.65 -17.81
C ALA A 271 17.27 -11.54 -18.79
N VAL A 272 17.35 -11.12 -20.05
CA VAL A 272 18.05 -11.84 -21.11
C VAL A 272 19.55 -11.56 -21.02
N THR A 273 20.34 -12.63 -21.06
CA THR A 273 21.81 -12.54 -20.98
C THR A 273 22.45 -13.03 -22.27
N ASN A 274 23.55 -12.42 -22.66
CA ASN A 274 24.38 -12.81 -23.80
C ASN A 274 23.62 -12.84 -25.15
N ALA A 275 22.64 -11.96 -25.29
CA ALA A 275 21.91 -11.73 -26.54
C ALA A 275 21.45 -10.28 -26.62
N TRP A 276 21.34 -9.76 -27.84
CA TRP A 276 20.77 -8.43 -28.10
C TRP A 276 19.27 -8.40 -27.82
N GLN A 277 18.83 -7.33 -27.19
CA GLN A 277 17.42 -6.97 -26.95
C GLN A 277 17.21 -5.49 -27.27
N GLU A 278 16.01 -5.13 -27.68
CA GLU A 278 15.58 -3.73 -27.81
C GLU A 278 14.74 -3.33 -26.59
N TYR A 279 15.05 -2.17 -26.01
CA TYR A 279 14.34 -1.60 -24.88
C TYR A 279 13.75 -0.25 -25.27
N ASN A 280 12.42 -0.11 -25.12
CA ASN A 280 11.68 1.11 -25.42
C ASN A 280 11.42 1.96 -24.17
N PHE A 281 11.43 3.28 -24.30
CA PHE A 281 11.23 4.24 -23.21
C PHE A 281 10.35 5.40 -23.67
N ASP A 282 9.26 5.67 -22.94
CA ASP A 282 8.32 6.75 -23.24
C ASP A 282 8.70 8.05 -22.51
N PHE A 283 9.33 8.98 -23.22
CA PHE A 283 9.67 10.32 -22.73
C PHE A 283 8.60 11.39 -23.04
N SER A 284 7.38 11.02 -23.41
CA SER A 284 6.31 11.97 -23.75
C SER A 284 5.96 12.94 -22.61
N SER A 285 6.08 12.50 -21.37
CA SER A 285 5.94 13.37 -20.18
C SER A 285 7.03 14.46 -20.07
N ALA A 286 8.11 14.36 -20.86
CA ALA A 286 9.18 15.34 -20.96
C ALA A 286 9.14 16.15 -22.28
N LYS A 287 8.02 16.10 -23.04
CA LYS A 287 7.88 16.79 -24.34
C LYS A 287 8.12 18.30 -24.30
N ASP A 288 7.91 18.92 -23.14
CA ASP A 288 8.08 20.37 -22.93
C ASP A 288 9.51 20.74 -22.45
N PHE A 289 10.41 19.76 -22.34
CA PHE A 289 11.81 20.02 -21.96
C PHE A 289 12.58 20.47 -23.20
N THR A 290 13.39 21.53 -23.05
CA THR A 290 14.06 22.21 -24.17
C THR A 290 15.58 22.32 -23.99
N GLU A 291 16.10 21.91 -22.83
CA GLU A 291 17.51 22.04 -22.48
C GLU A 291 18.20 20.68 -22.25
N LEU A 292 17.56 19.55 -22.59
CA LEU A 292 18.14 18.21 -22.45
C LEU A 292 19.22 17.97 -23.50
N ASP A 293 20.48 17.87 -23.09
CA ASP A 293 21.63 17.70 -23.99
C ASP A 293 22.49 16.48 -23.64
N LYS A 294 22.11 15.70 -22.62
CA LYS A 294 22.86 14.53 -22.17
C LYS A 294 22.00 13.28 -22.13
N ILE A 295 22.63 12.17 -22.50
CA ILE A 295 22.09 10.82 -22.44
C ILE A 295 22.94 10.02 -21.46
N LEU A 296 22.29 9.48 -20.43
CA LEU A 296 22.93 8.65 -19.42
C LEU A 296 22.32 7.26 -19.50
N VAL A 297 23.18 6.27 -19.74
CA VAL A 297 22.80 4.86 -19.68
C VAL A 297 23.57 4.23 -18.53
N VAL A 298 22.86 3.71 -17.54
CA VAL A 298 23.44 3.11 -16.34
C VAL A 298 23.15 1.63 -16.33
N PHE A 299 24.22 0.83 -16.22
CA PHE A 299 24.12 -0.62 -16.15
C PHE A 299 24.27 -1.08 -14.71
N SER A 300 23.39 -1.97 -14.26
CA SER A 300 23.38 -2.46 -12.87
C SER A 300 23.29 -1.34 -11.81
N PRO A 301 22.32 -0.40 -11.90
CA PRO A 301 22.16 0.67 -10.91
C PRO A 301 22.00 0.10 -9.49
N GLY A 302 22.72 0.68 -8.52
CA GLY A 302 22.74 0.27 -7.12
C GLY A 302 23.60 -0.96 -6.82
N VAL A 303 24.36 -1.51 -7.78
CA VAL A 303 25.15 -2.74 -7.61
C VAL A 303 26.65 -2.45 -7.60
N SER A 304 27.28 -2.60 -6.43
CA SER A 304 28.75 -2.53 -6.29
C SER A 304 29.45 -3.86 -6.61
N GLY A 305 30.74 -3.81 -6.91
CA GLY A 305 31.57 -4.99 -7.21
C GLY A 305 31.47 -5.54 -8.64
N SER A 306 30.69 -4.90 -9.52
CA SER A 306 30.52 -5.29 -10.92
C SER A 306 31.72 -4.86 -11.76
N MET A 307 32.24 -5.78 -12.60
CA MET A 307 33.26 -5.47 -13.65
C MET A 307 32.76 -5.91 -15.02
N ASP A 308 31.45 -6.05 -15.18
CA ASP A 308 30.85 -6.55 -16.41
C ASP A 308 30.91 -5.51 -17.53
N THR A 309 31.03 -6.00 -18.77
CA THR A 309 31.04 -5.17 -19.98
C THR A 309 29.71 -5.31 -20.71
N PHE A 310 29.07 -4.18 -20.95
CA PHE A 310 27.81 -4.04 -21.69
C PHE A 310 28.09 -3.44 -23.07
N TYR A 311 27.21 -3.76 -24.02
CA TYR A 311 27.25 -3.15 -25.35
C TYR A 311 25.91 -2.51 -25.66
N ILE A 312 25.94 -1.28 -26.15
CA ILE A 312 24.77 -0.54 -26.59
C ILE A 312 24.90 -0.19 -28.06
N ASP A 313 23.76 -0.09 -28.72
CA ASP A 313 23.68 0.26 -30.12
C ASP A 313 22.29 0.80 -30.48
N ASP A 314 22.17 1.41 -31.65
CA ASP A 314 20.91 1.92 -32.23
C ASP A 314 20.04 2.65 -31.20
N ILE A 315 20.55 3.76 -30.65
CA ILE A 315 19.70 4.69 -29.89
C ILE A 315 18.85 5.45 -30.91
N VAL A 316 17.58 5.10 -30.98
CA VAL A 316 16.64 5.65 -31.95
C VAL A 316 15.52 6.36 -31.21
N VAL A 317 14.97 7.42 -31.80
CA VAL A 317 13.79 8.11 -31.27
C VAL A 317 12.72 8.25 -32.34
N SER A 318 11.48 7.95 -32.00
CA SER A 318 10.29 8.03 -32.86
C SER A 318 9.17 8.85 -32.20
N PRO A 319 8.16 9.30 -32.97
CA PRO A 319 6.97 9.93 -32.41
C PRO A 319 6.04 8.90 -31.75
N GLN A 320 5.11 9.36 -30.90
CA GLN A 320 4.12 8.47 -30.27
C GLN A 320 3.17 7.79 -31.26
N GLY A 321 3.05 8.28 -32.50
CA GLY A 321 2.16 7.69 -33.50
C GLY A 321 0.70 7.64 -33.03
N SER A 322 0.07 6.47 -33.16
CA SER A 322 -1.29 6.23 -32.65
C SER A 322 -1.39 6.16 -31.13
N CYS A 323 -0.28 6.09 -30.40
CA CYS A 323 -0.25 6.06 -28.94
C CYS A 323 -0.32 7.45 -28.29
N GLU A 324 -0.34 8.53 -29.09
CA GLU A 324 -0.46 9.89 -28.55
C GLU A 324 -1.77 10.06 -27.77
N GLY A 325 -1.65 10.35 -26.46
CA GLY A 325 -2.80 10.57 -25.57
C GLY A 325 -3.48 9.30 -25.05
N VAL A 326 -2.91 8.11 -25.28
CA VAL A 326 -3.39 6.87 -24.65
C VAL A 326 -3.08 6.92 -23.15
N GLU A 327 -4.11 6.77 -22.32
CA GLU A 327 -3.96 6.70 -20.86
C GLU A 327 -3.38 5.34 -20.45
N ALA A 328 -2.44 5.34 -19.50
CA ALA A 328 -1.86 4.10 -18.99
C ALA A 328 -2.91 3.29 -18.21
N ASP A 329 -3.08 2.01 -18.58
CA ASP A 329 -3.88 1.05 -17.84
C ASP A 329 -2.95 0.25 -16.91
N PRO A 330 -3.13 0.34 -15.58
CA PRO A 330 -2.24 -0.33 -14.65
C PRO A 330 -2.49 -1.85 -14.56
N GLU A 331 -3.58 -2.38 -15.13
CA GLU A 331 -3.82 -3.83 -15.24
C GLU A 331 -3.06 -4.46 -16.41
N ILE A 332 -2.78 -3.68 -17.47
CA ILE A 332 -2.09 -4.16 -18.68
C ILE A 332 -0.58 -4.24 -18.46
N ILE A 333 -0.06 -5.45 -18.64
CA ILE A 333 1.37 -5.75 -18.62
C ILE A 333 1.96 -5.57 -20.03
N ASP A 334 1.32 -6.14 -21.04
CA ASP A 334 1.73 -5.98 -22.44
C ASP A 334 0.53 -6.12 -23.39
N ASP A 335 0.20 -5.04 -24.09
CA ASP A 335 -0.80 -4.98 -25.17
C ASP A 335 -0.18 -5.00 -26.57
N PHE A 336 1.15 -5.13 -26.66
CA PHE A 336 1.91 -5.09 -27.92
C PHE A 336 1.76 -3.82 -28.76
N ASP A 337 1.07 -2.81 -28.24
CA ASP A 337 0.83 -1.50 -28.83
C ASP A 337 1.50 -0.43 -27.94
N CYS A 338 0.72 0.27 -27.12
CA CYS A 338 1.17 1.45 -26.38
C CYS A 338 1.71 1.10 -25.00
N MET A 339 1.26 0.00 -24.40
CA MET A 339 1.59 -0.42 -23.05
C MET A 339 2.54 -1.63 -23.08
N ARG A 340 3.83 -1.35 -23.30
CA ARG A 340 4.89 -2.37 -23.43
C ARG A 340 5.70 -2.53 -22.14
N ASN A 341 5.05 -2.93 -21.05
CA ASN A 341 5.65 -2.99 -19.71
C ASN A 341 6.30 -4.34 -19.37
N ALA A 342 6.00 -5.42 -20.12
CA ALA A 342 6.59 -6.73 -19.87
C ALA A 342 8.11 -6.74 -20.03
N ILE A 343 8.77 -7.49 -19.12
CA ILE A 343 10.16 -7.92 -19.27
C ILE A 343 10.19 -9.42 -19.49
N TYR A 344 10.43 -9.84 -20.73
CA TYR A 344 10.52 -11.25 -21.07
C TYR A 344 11.91 -11.80 -20.74
N GLY A 345 11.96 -12.82 -19.88
CA GLY A 345 13.20 -13.49 -19.47
C GLY A 345 13.52 -14.74 -20.28
N LEU A 346 12.51 -15.58 -20.54
CA LEU A 346 12.63 -16.83 -21.31
C LEU A 346 11.52 -16.89 -22.36
N GLY A 347 11.81 -17.51 -23.50
CA GLY A 347 10.87 -17.64 -24.63
C GLY A 347 10.73 -16.40 -25.50
N TRP A 348 11.45 -15.32 -25.18
CA TRP A 348 11.39 -14.08 -25.96
C TRP A 348 11.87 -14.26 -27.40
N ASP A 349 12.79 -15.20 -27.66
CA ASP A 349 13.31 -15.51 -28.99
C ASP A 349 12.25 -16.09 -29.93
N SER A 350 11.13 -16.52 -29.36
CA SER A 350 9.97 -17.00 -30.09
C SER A 350 8.85 -15.97 -30.25
N LEU A 351 8.96 -14.80 -29.62
CA LEU A 351 7.98 -13.72 -29.66
C LEU A 351 8.40 -12.62 -30.64
N ASP A 352 7.51 -12.22 -31.53
CA ASP A 352 7.64 -10.94 -32.27
C ASP A 352 6.36 -10.12 -32.15
N VAL A 353 6.48 -8.80 -32.28
CA VAL A 353 5.32 -7.93 -32.42
C VAL A 353 5.01 -7.77 -33.91
N ILE A 354 3.77 -8.04 -34.28
CA ILE A 354 3.30 -7.92 -35.65
C ILE A 354 1.96 -7.20 -35.70
N LYS A 355 1.56 -6.75 -36.88
CA LYS A 355 0.19 -6.30 -37.14
C LYS A 355 -0.82 -7.41 -36.80
N ASN A 356 -1.92 -7.05 -36.14
CA ASN A 356 -2.99 -7.98 -35.78
C ASN A 356 -3.54 -8.67 -37.04
N PRO A 357 -3.38 -10.01 -37.17
CA PRO A 357 -3.79 -10.74 -38.37
C PRO A 357 -5.31 -10.94 -38.46
N GLY A 358 -6.07 -10.62 -37.41
CA GLY A 358 -7.52 -10.77 -37.39
C GLY A 358 -8.19 -9.93 -36.31
N PRO A 359 -8.28 -8.60 -36.46
CA PRO A 359 -9.03 -7.78 -35.53
C PRO A 359 -10.52 -8.15 -35.56
N ASP A 360 -11.15 -8.21 -34.39
CA ASP A 360 -12.59 -8.45 -34.21
C ASP A 360 -13.16 -7.61 -33.06
N ALA A 361 -14.41 -7.85 -32.66
CA ALA A 361 -15.04 -7.09 -31.60
C ALA A 361 -14.43 -7.32 -30.20
N LEU A 362 -13.72 -8.44 -29.99
CA LEU A 362 -13.05 -8.74 -28.73
C LEU A 362 -11.63 -8.16 -28.71
N ASN A 363 -10.92 -8.23 -29.84
CA ASN A 363 -9.60 -7.66 -29.98
C ASN A 363 -9.51 -6.72 -31.19
N THR A 364 -9.56 -5.41 -30.90
CA THR A 364 -9.40 -4.34 -31.88
C THR A 364 -7.98 -3.78 -31.94
N SER A 365 -7.05 -4.33 -31.14
CA SER A 365 -5.67 -3.88 -31.05
C SER A 365 -4.99 -3.94 -32.41
N PRO A 366 -4.29 -2.88 -32.83
CA PRO A 366 -3.60 -2.88 -34.10
C PRO A 366 -2.41 -3.83 -34.22
N LYS A 367 -1.67 -4.06 -33.12
CA LYS A 367 -0.55 -5.01 -33.07
C LYS A 367 -0.82 -6.06 -32.01
N VAL A 368 -0.13 -7.19 -32.16
CA VAL A 368 -0.24 -8.35 -31.27
C VAL A 368 1.10 -9.05 -31.15
N GLY A 369 1.28 -9.81 -30.09
CA GLY A 369 2.40 -10.73 -29.93
C GLY A 369 2.18 -12.00 -30.75
N ARG A 370 3.09 -12.31 -31.67
CA ARG A 370 3.19 -13.60 -32.37
C ARG A 370 4.18 -14.49 -31.64
N VAL A 371 3.69 -15.58 -31.07
CA VAL A 371 4.51 -16.61 -30.41
C VAL A 371 4.68 -17.80 -31.33
N ARG A 372 5.92 -18.10 -31.73
CA ARG A 372 6.29 -19.34 -32.41
C ARG A 372 6.47 -20.44 -31.38
N ASP A 373 5.68 -21.50 -31.45
CA ASP A 373 5.93 -22.66 -30.60
C ASP A 373 7.10 -23.47 -31.14
N ARG A 374 7.96 -23.97 -30.25
CA ARG A 374 9.21 -24.61 -30.64
C ARG A 374 8.95 -26.05 -31.06
N ALA A 375 9.41 -26.42 -32.25
CA ALA A 375 9.22 -27.76 -32.77
C ALA A 375 10.26 -28.78 -32.26
N GLY A 376 9.83 -30.03 -32.08
CA GLY A 376 10.72 -31.17 -31.80
C GLY A 376 10.47 -31.83 -30.45
N ALA A 377 11.20 -32.92 -30.16
CA ALA A 377 11.05 -33.63 -28.88
C ALA A 377 11.64 -32.80 -27.73
N GLY A 378 10.92 -32.74 -26.60
CA GLY A 378 11.33 -31.98 -25.41
C GLY A 378 10.80 -30.55 -25.37
N THR A 379 9.87 -30.19 -26.26
CA THR A 379 9.28 -28.84 -26.31
C THR A 379 7.90 -28.75 -25.67
N GLU A 380 7.43 -29.83 -25.01
CA GLU A 380 6.09 -29.94 -24.42
C GLU A 380 5.75 -28.85 -23.40
N TYR A 381 6.77 -28.18 -22.85
CA TYR A 381 6.64 -27.12 -21.85
C TYR A 381 7.61 -25.97 -22.13
N TYR A 382 7.68 -25.51 -23.38
CA TYR A 382 8.46 -24.32 -23.72
C TYR A 382 7.70 -23.04 -23.28
N PRO A 383 8.22 -22.26 -22.30
CA PRO A 383 7.47 -21.16 -21.72
C PRO A 383 7.77 -19.82 -22.39
N LEU A 384 6.80 -18.91 -22.31
CA LEU A 384 7.05 -17.47 -22.32
C LEU A 384 6.99 -16.96 -20.87
N VAL A 385 8.08 -16.34 -20.39
CA VAL A 385 8.23 -15.93 -18.98
C VAL A 385 8.39 -14.43 -18.86
N ILE A 386 7.50 -13.80 -18.10
CA ILE A 386 7.64 -12.41 -17.66
C ILE A 386 8.26 -12.40 -16.27
N SER A 387 9.35 -11.65 -16.10
CA SER A 387 10.14 -11.61 -14.86
C SER A 387 10.09 -10.25 -14.19
N TYR A 388 9.92 -10.26 -12.87
CA TYR A 388 9.91 -9.08 -12.01
C TYR A 388 11.13 -9.12 -11.07
N ALA A 389 11.67 -7.94 -10.76
CA ALA A 389 12.77 -7.82 -9.80
C ALA A 389 12.30 -8.06 -8.36
N ASN A 390 11.11 -7.55 -8.03
CA ASN A 390 10.47 -7.69 -6.74
C ASN A 390 9.32 -8.69 -6.81
N PRO A 391 8.88 -9.24 -5.66
CA PRO A 391 7.63 -10.00 -5.60
C PRO A 391 6.47 -9.23 -6.25
N ILE A 392 5.68 -9.95 -7.05
CA ILE A 392 4.43 -9.48 -7.63
C ILE A 392 3.43 -9.29 -6.48
N ASP A 393 2.92 -8.07 -6.33
CA ASP A 393 1.83 -7.81 -5.40
C ASP A 393 0.51 -8.29 -5.99
N LEU A 394 -0.10 -9.27 -5.33
CA LEU A 394 -1.37 -9.89 -5.72
C LEU A 394 -2.54 -9.44 -4.82
N SER A 395 -2.30 -8.52 -3.88
CA SER A 395 -3.31 -8.09 -2.91
C SER A 395 -4.52 -7.45 -3.59
N GLU A 396 -4.28 -6.65 -4.64
CA GLU A 396 -5.32 -6.00 -5.44
C GLU A 396 -5.54 -6.70 -6.77
N ARG A 397 -4.45 -7.08 -7.46
CA ARG A 397 -4.47 -7.63 -8.82
C ARG A 397 -3.94 -9.06 -8.85
N ASN A 398 -4.85 -10.02 -8.89
CA ASN A 398 -4.55 -11.44 -8.78
C ASN A 398 -5.16 -12.31 -9.89
N GLN A 399 -5.79 -11.67 -10.88
CA GLN A 399 -6.31 -12.36 -12.06
C GLN A 399 -5.30 -12.23 -13.20
N PHE A 400 -4.52 -13.28 -13.45
CA PHE A 400 -3.57 -13.29 -14.55
C PHE A 400 -4.26 -13.78 -15.83
N GLY A 401 -4.21 -12.98 -16.88
CA GLY A 401 -4.92 -13.28 -18.13
C GLY A 401 -4.26 -12.72 -19.37
N LEU A 402 -4.80 -13.12 -20.50
CA LEU A 402 -4.46 -12.63 -21.83
C LEU A 402 -5.60 -12.92 -22.81
N LYS A 403 -5.62 -12.19 -23.93
CA LYS A 403 -6.32 -12.61 -25.14
C LYS A 403 -5.42 -13.56 -25.93
N LEU A 404 -5.99 -14.65 -26.40
CA LEU A 404 -5.30 -15.69 -27.16
C LEU A 404 -6.10 -16.03 -28.42
N TRP A 405 -5.41 -16.01 -29.56
CA TRP A 405 -5.86 -16.65 -30.79
C TRP A 405 -5.02 -17.91 -31.01
N ALA A 406 -5.68 -19.07 -30.94
CA ALA A 406 -5.04 -20.37 -31.14
C ALA A 406 -5.51 -21.05 -32.44
N PRO A 407 -4.60 -21.61 -33.25
CA PRO A 407 -4.97 -22.34 -34.47
C PRO A 407 -5.45 -23.77 -34.20
N LYS A 408 -5.17 -24.32 -33.01
CA LYS A 408 -5.49 -25.69 -32.61
C LYS A 408 -5.85 -25.81 -31.14
N ALA A 409 -6.64 -26.84 -30.82
CA ALA A 409 -7.08 -27.11 -29.45
C ALA A 409 -5.92 -27.68 -28.63
N GLY A 410 -5.90 -27.37 -27.33
CA GLY A 410 -4.84 -27.76 -26.43
C GLY A 410 -5.03 -27.17 -25.03
N THR A 411 -3.95 -27.19 -24.24
CA THR A 411 -3.95 -26.60 -22.90
C THR A 411 -3.14 -25.30 -22.90
N LEU A 412 -3.76 -24.19 -22.53
CA LEU A 412 -3.07 -22.99 -22.08
C LEU A 412 -2.76 -23.19 -20.59
N LEU A 413 -1.48 -23.24 -20.21
CA LEU A 413 -1.08 -23.35 -18.81
C LEU A 413 -0.57 -21.99 -18.35
N LEU A 414 -1.29 -21.36 -17.44
CA LEU A 414 -0.87 -20.12 -16.78
C LEU A 414 -0.30 -20.45 -15.41
N LYS A 415 0.87 -19.91 -15.10
CA LYS A 415 1.63 -20.25 -13.91
C LYS A 415 2.22 -18.99 -13.26
N ILE A 416 2.32 -19.03 -11.93
CA ILE A 416 3.05 -18.05 -11.13
C ILE A 416 4.12 -18.76 -10.29
N GLU A 417 5.34 -18.23 -10.28
CA GLU A 417 6.49 -18.83 -9.59
C GLU A 417 7.57 -17.84 -9.15
N GLY A 418 8.66 -18.34 -8.56
CA GLY A 418 9.75 -17.54 -8.00
C GLY A 418 9.69 -17.35 -6.49
N GLY A 419 8.51 -17.57 -5.89
CA GLY A 419 8.28 -17.54 -4.45
C GLY A 419 8.12 -18.92 -3.84
N SER A 420 7.52 -18.95 -2.64
CA SER A 420 7.13 -20.19 -1.98
C SER A 420 5.88 -20.78 -2.63
N SER A 421 5.88 -22.08 -2.92
CA SER A 421 4.72 -22.80 -3.50
C SER A 421 4.26 -22.29 -4.88
N PRO A 422 4.99 -22.55 -5.98
CA PRO A 422 4.53 -22.20 -7.33
C PRO A 422 3.17 -22.82 -7.65
N LYS A 423 2.35 -22.12 -8.43
CA LYS A 423 0.99 -22.53 -8.78
C LYS A 423 0.80 -22.54 -10.29
N GLU A 424 0.21 -23.62 -10.78
CA GLU A 424 -0.11 -23.84 -12.19
C GLU A 424 -1.62 -24.05 -12.36
N VAL A 425 -2.22 -23.36 -13.32
CA VAL A 425 -3.66 -23.44 -13.63
C VAL A 425 -3.84 -23.77 -15.12
N PRO A 426 -4.24 -25.00 -15.45
CA PRO A 426 -4.50 -25.40 -16.83
C PRO A 426 -5.88 -24.91 -17.29
N VAL A 427 -5.93 -24.31 -18.47
CA VAL A 427 -7.15 -23.86 -19.14
C VAL A 427 -7.26 -24.56 -20.49
N GLN A 428 -8.43 -25.13 -20.80
CA GLN A 428 -8.65 -25.81 -22.07
C GLN A 428 -9.00 -24.81 -23.18
N VAL A 429 -8.22 -24.84 -24.26
CA VAL A 429 -8.45 -24.04 -25.46
C VAL A 429 -9.26 -24.88 -26.45
N THR A 430 -10.53 -24.52 -26.63
CA THR A 430 -11.49 -25.24 -27.49
C THR A 430 -11.97 -24.41 -28.68
N GLU A 431 -11.90 -23.08 -28.56
CA GLU A 431 -12.33 -22.12 -29.56
C GLU A 431 -11.12 -21.69 -30.40
N LEU A 432 -11.18 -21.95 -31.71
CA LEU A 432 -10.02 -21.84 -32.60
C LEU A 432 -10.21 -20.75 -33.64
N ASN A 433 -9.09 -20.20 -34.09
CA ASN A 433 -9.02 -19.21 -35.17
C ASN A 433 -9.85 -17.95 -34.95
N LYS A 434 -9.91 -17.50 -33.69
CA LYS A 434 -10.52 -16.25 -33.25
C LYS A 434 -9.92 -15.85 -31.90
N TRP A 435 -10.13 -14.61 -31.49
CA TRP A 435 -9.73 -14.15 -30.16
C TRP A 435 -10.62 -14.73 -29.08
N VAL A 436 -9.99 -15.15 -27.99
CA VAL A 436 -10.65 -15.59 -26.76
C VAL A 436 -9.88 -15.01 -25.58
N GLU A 437 -10.59 -14.46 -24.61
CA GLU A 437 -9.99 -13.96 -23.37
C GLU A 437 -9.93 -15.10 -22.34
N TYR A 438 -8.74 -15.29 -21.76
CA TYR A 438 -8.50 -16.27 -20.71
C TYR A 438 -7.98 -15.55 -19.46
N SER A 439 -8.41 -16.02 -18.30
CA SER A 439 -7.95 -15.51 -17.01
C SER A 439 -7.94 -16.63 -15.97
N VAL A 440 -6.97 -16.60 -15.07
CA VAL A 440 -6.84 -17.53 -13.93
C VAL A 440 -6.66 -16.77 -12.63
N ASP A 441 -7.19 -17.37 -11.57
CA ASP A 441 -7.17 -16.80 -10.22
C ASP A 441 -5.93 -17.25 -9.43
N PHE A 442 -5.12 -16.29 -9.00
CA PHE A 442 -3.99 -16.48 -8.09
C PHE A 442 -4.20 -15.82 -6.72
N SER A 443 -5.45 -15.55 -6.31
CA SER A 443 -5.76 -14.98 -4.98
C SER A 443 -5.18 -15.80 -3.83
N ASP A 444 -5.11 -17.14 -3.97
CA ASP A 444 -4.50 -18.02 -2.97
C ASP A 444 -2.96 -17.93 -2.92
N GLN A 445 -2.35 -17.10 -3.76
CA GLN A 445 -0.90 -16.87 -3.85
C GLN A 445 -0.44 -15.53 -3.26
N VAL A 446 -1.36 -14.71 -2.74
CA VAL A 446 -1.03 -13.43 -2.09
C VAL A 446 0.02 -13.61 -0.99
N GLY A 447 1.04 -12.75 -0.98
CA GLY A 447 2.10 -12.74 0.03
C GLY A 447 3.14 -13.87 -0.08
N LYS A 448 3.09 -14.72 -1.12
CA LYS A 448 4.01 -15.87 -1.24
C LYS A 448 5.34 -15.57 -1.94
N GLY A 449 5.59 -14.32 -2.31
CA GLY A 449 6.89 -13.87 -2.82
C GLY A 449 7.19 -14.22 -4.28
N HIS A 450 6.17 -14.47 -5.11
CA HIS A 450 6.37 -14.85 -6.51
C HIS A 450 6.92 -13.71 -7.36
N THR A 451 7.84 -13.99 -8.28
CA THR A 451 8.54 -12.98 -9.09
C THR A 451 8.38 -13.20 -10.60
N ARG A 452 7.63 -14.23 -11.01
CA ARG A 452 7.50 -14.62 -12.42
C ARG A 452 6.09 -15.03 -12.78
N LEU A 453 5.61 -14.53 -13.92
CA LEU A 453 4.41 -15.01 -14.61
C LEU A 453 4.87 -15.85 -15.80
N VAL A 454 4.27 -17.03 -15.98
CA VAL A 454 4.69 -18.01 -16.97
C VAL A 454 3.49 -18.48 -17.78
N MET A 455 3.64 -18.46 -19.10
CA MET A 455 2.63 -18.91 -20.05
C MET A 455 3.21 -20.07 -20.85
N PHE A 456 2.47 -21.17 -20.95
CA PHE A 456 2.77 -22.25 -21.87
C PHE A 456 1.60 -22.43 -22.83
N PHE A 457 1.90 -22.37 -24.12
CA PHE A 457 0.93 -22.63 -25.18
C PHE A 457 0.97 -24.10 -25.53
N ASN A 458 -0.20 -24.75 -25.57
CA ASN A 458 -0.33 -26.18 -25.88
C ASN A 458 0.48 -27.10 -24.93
N ALA A 459 0.46 -26.79 -23.64
CA ALA A 459 1.22 -27.47 -22.61
C ALA A 459 0.99 -28.99 -22.60
N GLY A 460 2.08 -29.74 -22.47
CA GLY A 460 2.10 -31.21 -22.47
C GLY A 460 2.18 -31.84 -23.86
N VAL A 461 2.31 -31.06 -24.93
CA VAL A 461 2.38 -31.54 -26.32
C VAL A 461 3.57 -30.92 -27.02
N ASN A 462 4.39 -31.73 -27.70
CA ASN A 462 5.52 -31.22 -28.48
C ASN A 462 5.02 -30.31 -29.60
N GLY A 463 5.65 -29.14 -29.73
CA GLY A 463 5.39 -28.24 -30.84
C GLY A 463 5.73 -28.88 -32.20
N GLU A 464 5.02 -28.45 -33.22
CA GLU A 464 5.21 -28.82 -34.62
C GLU A 464 5.73 -27.63 -35.44
N PRO A 465 6.48 -27.85 -36.53
CA PRO A 465 6.95 -26.76 -37.37
C PRO A 465 5.79 -25.90 -37.90
N GLY A 466 5.80 -24.61 -37.56
CA GLY A 466 4.77 -23.66 -38.01
C GLY A 466 3.63 -23.42 -37.03
N ASP A 467 3.67 -24.01 -35.83
CA ASP A 467 2.75 -23.68 -34.75
C ASP A 467 2.94 -22.22 -34.31
N ILE A 468 1.89 -21.42 -34.49
CA ILE A 468 1.88 -20.00 -34.18
C ILE A 468 0.65 -19.68 -33.35
N TYR A 469 0.87 -19.03 -32.22
CA TYR A 469 -0.16 -18.46 -31.37
C TYR A 469 -0.07 -16.94 -31.43
N TYR A 470 -1.20 -16.25 -31.37
CA TYR A 470 -1.21 -14.79 -31.20
C TYR A 470 -1.76 -14.45 -29.83
N ILE A 471 -1.08 -13.54 -29.14
CA ILE A 471 -1.40 -13.11 -27.80
C ILE A 471 -1.53 -11.60 -27.76
N ASP A 472 -2.38 -11.14 -26.86
CA ASP A 472 -2.62 -9.72 -26.65
C ASP A 472 -3.19 -9.44 -25.27
N ASP A 473 -3.21 -8.19 -24.84
CA ASP A 473 -3.73 -7.72 -23.55
C ASP A 473 -3.31 -8.63 -22.39
N ILE A 474 -2.00 -8.92 -22.29
CA ILE A 474 -1.47 -9.66 -21.15
C ILE A 474 -1.67 -8.76 -19.94
N LYS A 475 -2.39 -9.27 -18.93
CA LYS A 475 -2.81 -8.46 -17.81
C LYS A 475 -2.78 -9.19 -16.49
N LEU A 476 -2.59 -8.40 -15.43
CA LEU A 476 -2.83 -8.81 -14.06
C LEU A 476 -3.92 -7.88 -13.53
N ALA A 477 -5.15 -8.35 -13.56
CA ALA A 477 -6.34 -7.55 -13.25
C ALA A 477 -6.80 -7.76 -11.81
N ALA A 478 -7.56 -6.79 -11.30
CA ALA A 478 -8.30 -6.97 -10.06
C ALA A 478 -9.38 -8.04 -10.22
N ARG A 479 -9.69 -8.72 -9.13
CA ARG A 479 -10.77 -9.71 -9.13
C ARG A 479 -12.11 -8.99 -9.32
N LYS A 480 -12.74 -9.15 -10.49
CA LYS A 480 -14.04 -8.55 -10.79
C LYS A 480 -15.12 -9.09 -9.86
N GLY A 481 -15.92 -8.20 -9.26
CA GLY A 481 -17.08 -8.59 -8.46
C GLY A 481 -18.19 -9.25 -9.29
N ILE A 482 -19.13 -9.89 -8.60
CA ILE A 482 -20.34 -10.47 -9.18
C ILE A 482 -21.44 -9.42 -9.13
N VAL A 483 -22.04 -9.08 -10.27
CA VAL A 483 -23.28 -8.28 -10.29
C VAL A 483 -24.45 -9.20 -9.96
N LEU A 484 -25.14 -8.91 -8.85
CA LEU A 484 -26.29 -9.67 -8.39
C LEU A 484 -27.60 -9.03 -8.89
N GLU A 485 -27.65 -7.70 -8.94
CA GLU A 485 -28.77 -6.94 -9.49
C GLU A 485 -28.29 -5.55 -9.94
N ASP A 486 -28.57 -5.19 -11.19
CA ASP A 486 -28.35 -3.84 -11.76
C ASP A 486 -29.62 -3.26 -12.40
N PHE A 487 -30.75 -3.99 -12.34
CA PHE A 487 -32.02 -3.66 -12.97
C PHE A 487 -31.98 -3.41 -14.49
N GLN A 488 -30.82 -3.56 -15.13
CA GLN A 488 -30.62 -3.27 -16.54
C GLN A 488 -31.07 -4.47 -17.37
N GLY A 489 -32.17 -4.29 -18.12
CA GLY A 489 -32.75 -5.38 -18.91
C GLY A 489 -33.65 -6.34 -18.11
N GLY A 490 -34.04 -5.97 -16.89
CA GLY A 490 -34.99 -6.70 -16.07
C GLY A 490 -34.53 -6.86 -14.63
N VAL A 491 -35.25 -7.69 -13.88
CA VAL A 491 -34.96 -8.02 -12.48
C VAL A 491 -34.27 -9.37 -12.40
N HIS A 492 -33.17 -9.46 -11.66
CA HIS A 492 -32.35 -10.66 -11.51
C HIS A 492 -32.56 -11.38 -10.17
N LEU A 493 -32.98 -10.65 -9.12
CA LEU A 493 -33.36 -11.23 -7.82
C LEU A 493 -34.88 -11.17 -7.57
N GLY A 494 -35.41 -12.13 -6.82
CA GLY A 494 -36.83 -12.16 -6.44
C GLY A 494 -37.18 -11.11 -5.37
N TRP A 495 -37.29 -9.84 -5.76
CA TRP A 495 -37.59 -8.73 -4.84
C TRP A 495 -39.05 -8.72 -4.38
N GLN A 496 -39.27 -8.70 -3.06
CA GLN A 496 -40.59 -8.63 -2.43
C GLN A 496 -40.52 -8.09 -0.99
N ALA A 497 -41.67 -7.71 -0.44
CA ALA A 497 -41.79 -7.45 0.99
C ALA A 497 -41.57 -8.75 1.79
N LEU A 498 -40.96 -8.66 2.98
CA LEU A 498 -40.78 -9.83 3.84
C LEU A 498 -42.13 -10.52 4.11
N ASN A 499 -42.16 -11.85 3.95
CA ASN A 499 -43.36 -12.68 4.04
C ASN A 499 -44.52 -12.27 3.09
N GLN A 500 -44.25 -11.49 2.05
CA GLN A 500 -45.25 -10.93 1.14
C GLN A 500 -46.32 -10.07 1.85
N ASP A 501 -45.95 -9.45 2.97
CA ASP A 501 -46.83 -8.53 3.70
C ASP A 501 -46.47 -7.08 3.37
N ASP A 502 -47.08 -6.57 2.31
CA ASP A 502 -46.84 -5.22 1.82
C ASP A 502 -47.29 -4.12 2.80
N VAL A 503 -48.20 -4.45 3.73
CA VAL A 503 -48.72 -3.49 4.71
C VAL A 503 -47.68 -3.23 5.80
N LEU A 504 -47.09 -4.30 6.34
CA LEU A 504 -46.05 -4.19 7.38
C LEU A 504 -44.67 -3.88 6.77
N HIS A 505 -44.32 -4.54 5.68
CA HIS A 505 -42.99 -4.53 5.11
C HIS A 505 -42.87 -3.74 3.80
N GLY A 506 -43.90 -3.01 3.38
CA GLY A 506 -43.80 -2.03 2.29
C GLY A 506 -43.88 -2.65 0.89
N THR A 507 -43.72 -1.83 -0.14
CA THR A 507 -43.86 -2.27 -1.54
C THR A 507 -42.59 -2.01 -2.33
N PHE A 508 -42.23 -2.95 -3.20
CA PHE A 508 -41.12 -2.81 -4.15
C PHE A 508 -41.65 -2.48 -5.56
N SER A 509 -40.90 -1.69 -6.31
CA SER A 509 -41.20 -1.28 -7.68
C SER A 509 -39.90 -1.17 -8.49
N GLY A 510 -39.67 -2.11 -9.38
CA GLY A 510 -38.50 -2.15 -10.27
C GLY A 510 -38.73 -3.12 -11.44
N PRO A 511 -38.12 -2.88 -12.62
CA PRO A 511 -37.30 -1.72 -12.95
C PRO A 511 -38.16 -0.46 -13.15
N VAL A 512 -37.70 0.69 -12.65
CA VAL A 512 -38.31 2.02 -12.88
C VAL A 512 -37.27 3.01 -13.34
N THR A 513 -37.65 4.06 -14.07
CA THR A 513 -36.69 5.07 -14.55
C THR A 513 -35.94 5.75 -13.40
N ASN A 514 -34.60 5.82 -13.49
CA ASN A 514 -33.78 6.54 -12.53
C ASN A 514 -34.14 8.03 -12.55
N SER A 515 -34.67 8.53 -11.43
CA SER A 515 -35.15 9.90 -11.32
C SER A 515 -34.03 10.92 -11.05
N SER A 516 -32.85 10.46 -10.61
CA SER A 516 -31.78 11.31 -10.09
C SER A 516 -30.37 10.81 -10.48
N PRO A 517 -30.06 10.57 -11.77
CA PRO A 517 -28.75 10.06 -12.15
C PRO A 517 -27.63 11.04 -11.79
N ASN A 518 -26.51 10.53 -11.28
CA ASN A 518 -25.31 11.28 -10.95
C ASN A 518 -24.04 10.48 -11.32
N SER A 519 -22.87 10.87 -10.82
CA SER A 519 -21.61 10.17 -11.09
C SER A 519 -21.46 8.84 -10.34
N VAL A 520 -22.24 8.61 -9.28
CA VAL A 520 -22.24 7.35 -8.52
C VAL A 520 -23.12 6.34 -9.26
N ASN A 521 -24.34 6.75 -9.60
CA ASN A 521 -25.27 5.92 -10.33
C ASN A 521 -25.83 6.68 -11.54
N ASN A 522 -25.48 6.23 -12.74
CA ASN A 522 -25.97 6.75 -14.01
C ASN A 522 -26.88 5.77 -14.76
N SER A 523 -27.32 4.69 -14.09
CA SER A 523 -28.20 3.67 -14.65
C SER A 523 -29.51 4.29 -15.12
N THR A 524 -30.08 3.71 -16.17
CA THR A 524 -31.35 4.18 -16.73
C THR A 524 -32.55 3.64 -15.96
N GLU A 525 -32.42 2.44 -15.40
CA GLU A 525 -33.46 1.75 -14.64
C GLU A 525 -32.93 1.38 -13.24
N VAL A 526 -33.78 1.45 -12.23
CA VAL A 526 -33.43 1.17 -10.81
C VAL A 526 -34.60 0.47 -10.09
N GLY A 527 -34.35 -0.05 -8.89
CA GLY A 527 -35.39 -0.60 -8.01
C GLY A 527 -35.73 0.36 -6.88
N CYS A 528 -37.00 0.71 -6.71
CA CYS A 528 -37.45 1.58 -5.61
C CYS A 528 -38.38 0.84 -4.64
N TYR A 529 -38.23 1.12 -3.36
CA TYR A 529 -38.93 0.52 -2.25
C TYR A 529 -39.61 1.60 -1.39
N SER A 530 -40.89 1.40 -1.09
CA SER A 530 -41.66 2.27 -0.19
C SER A 530 -41.85 1.56 1.16
N LYS A 531 -41.34 2.13 2.25
CA LYS A 531 -41.44 1.55 3.60
C LYS A 531 -42.90 1.28 4.01
N GLY A 532 -43.13 0.13 4.66
CA GLY A 532 -44.41 -0.23 5.28
C GLY A 532 -44.59 0.35 6.68
N ALA A 533 -45.60 -0.13 7.41
CA ALA A 533 -45.94 0.38 8.74
C ALA A 533 -45.01 -0.11 9.88
N SER A 534 -44.22 -1.15 9.66
CA SER A 534 -43.30 -1.70 10.68
C SER A 534 -42.07 -0.80 10.87
N PRO A 535 -41.58 -0.60 12.13
CA PRO A 535 -40.27 0.03 12.38
C PRO A 535 -39.09 -0.81 11.86
N PHE A 536 -39.33 -2.07 11.50
CA PHE A 536 -38.36 -2.96 10.85
C PHE A 536 -38.91 -3.42 9.49
N SER A 537 -39.46 -2.48 8.71
CA SER A 537 -39.88 -2.75 7.35
C SER A 537 -38.70 -3.31 6.53
N THR A 538 -38.92 -4.37 5.76
CA THR A 538 -37.83 -5.16 5.18
C THR A 538 -38.12 -5.47 3.72
N LEU A 539 -37.20 -5.07 2.85
CA LEU A 539 -37.13 -5.49 1.47
C LEU A 539 -36.31 -6.78 1.38
N GLN A 540 -36.82 -7.81 0.72
CA GLN A 540 -36.17 -9.11 0.55
C GLN A 540 -35.87 -9.35 -0.93
N GLY A 541 -34.63 -9.70 -1.25
CA GLY A 541 -34.21 -10.24 -2.54
C GLY A 541 -33.87 -11.73 -2.41
N ILE A 542 -34.56 -12.57 -3.18
CA ILE A 542 -34.36 -14.03 -3.17
C ILE A 542 -33.51 -14.44 -4.36
N SER A 543 -32.47 -15.23 -4.13
CA SER A 543 -31.65 -15.80 -5.19
C SER A 543 -31.99 -17.28 -5.42
N LEU A 544 -31.86 -17.73 -6.67
CA LEU A 544 -31.90 -19.15 -7.04
C LEU A 544 -30.53 -19.84 -6.87
N ASN A 545 -29.46 -19.05 -6.77
CA ASN A 545 -28.10 -19.51 -6.51
C ASN A 545 -27.64 -18.95 -5.17
N ASN A 546 -27.08 -19.79 -4.30
CA ASN A 546 -26.59 -19.31 -3.02
C ASN A 546 -25.44 -18.31 -3.21
N PHE A 547 -25.42 -17.28 -2.37
CA PHE A 547 -24.28 -16.39 -2.24
C PHE A 547 -23.18 -17.10 -1.44
N ASP A 548 -22.01 -17.23 -2.06
CA ASP A 548 -20.83 -17.86 -1.46
C ASP A 548 -19.86 -16.78 -0.96
N LEU A 549 -19.69 -16.70 0.37
CA LEU A 549 -18.81 -15.71 0.99
C LEU A 549 -17.34 -16.12 1.06
N SER A 550 -16.99 -17.35 0.64
CA SER A 550 -15.60 -17.85 0.70
C SER A 550 -14.67 -17.10 -0.24
N VAL A 551 -15.24 -16.43 -1.24
CA VAL A 551 -14.52 -15.69 -2.27
C VAL A 551 -14.84 -14.20 -2.22
N TYR A 552 -16.13 -13.85 -2.18
CA TYR A 552 -16.58 -12.45 -2.13
C TYR A 552 -17.41 -12.24 -0.87
N SER A 553 -16.78 -11.75 0.19
CA SER A 553 -17.43 -11.56 1.47
C SER A 553 -18.14 -10.21 1.61
N GLN A 554 -17.95 -9.28 0.68
CA GLN A 554 -18.56 -7.96 0.76
C GLN A 554 -19.68 -7.79 -0.25
N PHE A 555 -20.73 -7.06 0.14
CA PHE A 555 -21.78 -6.61 -0.75
C PHE A 555 -21.73 -5.09 -0.88
N ASN A 556 -21.92 -4.57 -2.09
CA ASN A 556 -22.06 -3.14 -2.33
C ASN A 556 -23.39 -2.88 -3.03
N VAL A 557 -24.05 -1.79 -2.68
CA VAL A 557 -25.30 -1.36 -3.31
C VAL A 557 -25.33 0.15 -3.39
N ASP A 558 -25.69 0.69 -4.54
CA ASP A 558 -26.00 2.10 -4.66
C ASP A 558 -27.36 2.35 -4.05
N VAL A 559 -27.46 3.34 -3.16
CA VAL A 559 -28.68 3.70 -2.46
C VAL A 559 -28.99 5.17 -2.70
N LEU A 560 -30.20 5.46 -3.15
CA LEU A 560 -30.81 6.79 -3.12
C LEU A 560 -31.72 6.86 -1.90
N SER A 561 -31.22 7.51 -0.85
CA SER A 561 -31.94 7.74 0.39
C SER A 561 -32.84 8.99 0.31
N PRO A 562 -33.88 9.11 1.17
CA PRO A 562 -34.67 10.32 1.32
C PRO A 562 -33.80 11.52 1.73
N ALA A 563 -34.12 12.73 1.25
CA ALA A 563 -33.40 13.93 1.66
C ALA A 563 -33.50 14.18 3.18
N GLY A 564 -32.38 14.51 3.84
CA GLY A 564 -32.33 14.78 5.28
C GLY A 564 -32.16 13.54 6.16
N SER A 565 -31.78 12.40 5.57
CA SER A 565 -31.50 11.14 6.26
C SER A 565 -30.02 10.92 6.60
N ASP A 566 -29.21 11.98 6.68
CA ASP A 566 -27.79 11.86 7.05
C ASP A 566 -27.65 11.18 8.43
N GLY A 567 -26.84 10.14 8.51
CA GLY A 567 -26.67 9.29 9.68
C GLY A 567 -27.71 8.17 9.84
N ALA A 568 -28.71 8.08 8.96
CA ALA A 568 -29.62 6.94 8.92
C ALA A 568 -28.85 5.65 8.61
N VAL A 569 -29.27 4.54 9.24
CA VAL A 569 -28.60 3.25 9.08
C VAL A 569 -29.32 2.41 8.04
N VAL A 570 -28.61 1.88 7.06
CA VAL A 570 -29.10 0.78 6.23
C VAL A 570 -28.49 -0.50 6.79
N ARG A 571 -29.33 -1.47 7.13
CA ARG A 571 -28.88 -2.79 7.55
C ARG A 571 -29.08 -3.79 6.43
N MET A 572 -28.01 -4.47 6.04
CA MET A 572 -28.07 -5.65 5.20
C MET A 572 -28.07 -6.90 6.07
N GLN A 573 -29.02 -7.79 5.82
CA GLN A 573 -29.13 -9.09 6.47
C GLN A 573 -29.06 -10.20 5.41
N LEU A 574 -28.11 -11.11 5.53
CA LEU A 574 -28.05 -12.33 4.72
C LEU A 574 -28.67 -13.50 5.49
N SER A 575 -29.51 -14.31 4.83
CA SER A 575 -30.19 -15.45 5.47
C SER A 575 -29.67 -16.78 4.95
N SER A 576 -29.04 -17.56 5.83
CA SER A 576 -28.61 -18.94 5.57
C SER A 576 -29.64 -19.93 6.14
N PRO A 577 -30.06 -20.96 5.38
CA PRO A 577 -30.90 -22.04 5.90
C PRO A 577 -30.22 -22.86 7.01
N THR A 578 -28.89 -22.92 7.05
CA THR A 578 -28.13 -23.75 8.01
C THR A 578 -27.60 -22.96 9.20
N GLU A 579 -27.18 -21.71 8.99
CA GLU A 579 -26.48 -20.89 9.98
C GLU A 579 -27.26 -19.63 10.44
N GLY A 580 -28.48 -19.46 9.90
CA GLY A 580 -29.37 -18.35 10.23
C GLY A 580 -28.93 -17.00 9.63
N ASN A 581 -29.42 -15.92 10.21
CA ASN A 581 -29.21 -14.56 9.71
C ASN A 581 -27.86 -13.99 10.17
N LYS A 582 -27.13 -13.33 9.28
CA LYS A 582 -25.98 -12.48 9.58
C LYS A 582 -26.29 -11.05 9.14
N GLU A 583 -25.83 -10.06 9.89
CA GLU A 583 -26.21 -8.66 9.69
C GLU A 583 -24.98 -7.75 9.72
N VAL A 584 -24.98 -6.76 8.83
CA VAL A 584 -23.98 -5.69 8.76
C VAL A 584 -24.71 -4.38 8.50
N GLU A 585 -24.20 -3.28 9.04
CA GLU A 585 -24.81 -1.96 8.94
C GLU A 585 -23.88 -0.98 8.24
N ALA A 586 -24.45 -0.11 7.41
CA ALA A 586 -23.78 1.02 6.80
C ALA A 586 -24.61 2.29 7.06
N LYS A 587 -23.96 3.45 7.12
CA LYS A 587 -24.64 4.74 7.37
C LYS A 587 -24.76 5.54 6.09
N ILE A 588 -25.88 6.22 5.93
CA ILE A 588 -26.09 7.26 4.92
C ILE A 588 -25.24 8.48 5.29
N THR A 589 -24.45 8.94 4.35
CA THR A 589 -23.57 10.12 4.53
C THR A 589 -23.98 11.29 3.64
N THR A 590 -24.71 11.01 2.56
CA THR A 590 -25.05 12.00 1.53
C THR A 590 -26.52 11.89 1.14
N SER A 591 -27.41 12.23 2.08
CA SER A 591 -28.84 12.00 1.89
C SER A 591 -29.46 12.75 0.70
N GLY A 592 -30.43 12.12 0.04
CA GLY A 592 -31.11 12.68 -1.13
C GLY A 592 -30.29 12.62 -2.43
N GLN A 593 -29.13 11.97 -2.44
CA GLN A 593 -28.32 11.66 -3.61
C GLN A 593 -27.98 10.16 -3.63
N TRP A 594 -27.56 9.62 -4.78
CA TRP A 594 -27.01 8.27 -4.83
C TRP A 594 -25.66 8.22 -4.13
N GLU A 595 -25.49 7.26 -3.23
CA GLU A 595 -24.21 6.87 -2.61
C GLU A 595 -24.07 5.35 -2.62
N THR A 596 -22.84 4.84 -2.75
CA THR A 596 -22.57 3.39 -2.64
C THR A 596 -22.37 3.02 -1.17
N LEU A 597 -23.15 2.06 -0.67
CA LEU A 597 -22.97 1.49 0.66
C LEU A 597 -22.29 0.12 0.55
N SER A 598 -21.29 -0.11 1.41
CA SER A 598 -20.51 -1.35 1.46
C SER A 598 -20.76 -2.10 2.77
N PHE A 599 -20.99 -3.41 2.66
CA PHE A 599 -21.34 -4.30 3.77
C PHE A 599 -20.36 -5.49 3.81
N ASP A 600 -19.44 -5.50 4.77
CA ASP A 600 -18.44 -6.56 4.91
C ASP A 600 -18.93 -7.72 5.78
N PHE A 601 -19.14 -8.88 5.16
CA PHE A 601 -19.46 -10.15 5.83
C PHE A 601 -18.24 -11.08 5.95
N SER A 602 -17.00 -10.56 5.89
CA SER A 602 -15.75 -11.36 5.96
C SER A 602 -15.68 -12.26 7.20
N ALA A 603 -16.22 -11.81 8.34
CA ALA A 603 -16.37 -12.59 9.56
C ALA A 603 -17.19 -13.88 9.39
N PHE A 604 -17.94 -14.02 8.29
CA PHE A 604 -18.83 -15.15 7.98
C PHE A 604 -18.42 -15.89 6.70
N SER A 605 -17.21 -15.67 6.19
CA SER A 605 -16.66 -16.24 4.94
C SER A 605 -16.69 -17.79 4.86
N ALA A 606 -16.85 -18.49 5.99
CA ALA A 606 -17.01 -19.94 6.02
C ALA A 606 -18.41 -20.43 5.57
N ILE A 607 -19.39 -19.54 5.43
CA ILE A 607 -20.78 -19.87 5.10
C ILE A 607 -21.01 -19.65 3.59
N THR A 608 -21.47 -20.69 2.90
CA THR A 608 -21.57 -20.71 1.43
C THR A 608 -23.01 -20.84 0.92
N ASP A 609 -24.01 -20.77 1.80
CA ASP A 609 -25.39 -21.16 1.51
C ASP A 609 -26.44 -20.06 1.77
N PHE A 610 -26.04 -18.79 1.73
CA PHE A 610 -26.99 -17.68 1.85
C PHE A 610 -27.92 -17.62 0.63
N GLY A 611 -29.22 -17.79 0.84
CA GLY A 611 -30.22 -17.78 -0.24
C GLY A 611 -30.93 -16.44 -0.44
N GLU A 612 -30.77 -15.52 0.52
CA GLU A 612 -31.51 -14.25 0.54
C GLU A 612 -30.65 -13.11 1.05
N VAL A 613 -30.85 -11.94 0.45
CA VAL A 613 -30.38 -10.65 0.93
C VAL A 613 -31.59 -9.83 1.36
N ARG A 614 -31.51 -9.18 2.51
CA ARG A 614 -32.58 -8.35 3.05
C ARG A 614 -32.02 -6.99 3.40
N LEU A 615 -32.73 -5.94 2.98
CA LEU A 615 -32.41 -4.56 3.26
C LEU A 615 -33.45 -3.98 4.21
N ILE A 616 -32.96 -3.41 5.30
CA ILE A 616 -33.78 -2.75 6.33
C ILE A 616 -33.28 -1.31 6.41
N PHE A 617 -34.08 -0.39 5.89
CA PHE A 617 -33.75 1.01 5.83
C PHE A 617 -34.18 1.73 7.10
N ASP A 618 -33.23 2.32 7.80
CA ASP A 618 -33.37 3.05 9.06
C ASP A 618 -34.14 2.23 10.12
N PRO A 619 -33.56 1.12 10.62
CA PRO A 619 -34.22 0.22 11.55
C PRO A 619 -34.61 0.93 12.85
N GLY A 620 -35.83 0.69 13.33
CA GLY A 620 -36.38 1.32 14.52
C GLY A 620 -37.22 2.57 14.24
N THR A 621 -37.28 3.06 12.99
CA THR A 621 -38.06 4.24 12.62
C THR A 621 -39.31 3.90 11.82
N THR A 622 -40.45 4.46 12.25
CA THR A 622 -41.74 4.33 11.56
C THR A 622 -41.90 5.47 10.54
N ALA A 623 -41.59 5.20 9.27
CA ALA A 623 -41.67 6.16 8.16
C ALA A 623 -42.46 5.57 6.98
N GLN A 624 -43.76 5.32 7.17
CA GLN A 624 -44.58 4.65 6.17
C GLN A 624 -44.67 5.48 4.86
N ASN A 625 -44.52 4.80 3.72
CA ASN A 625 -44.45 5.33 2.36
C ASN A 625 -43.21 6.18 2.04
N GLU A 626 -42.22 6.22 2.93
CA GLU A 626 -40.92 6.80 2.61
C GLU A 626 -40.21 5.95 1.55
N SER A 627 -39.70 6.59 0.50
CA SER A 627 -39.11 5.91 -0.66
C SER A 627 -37.60 5.83 -0.55
N TRP A 628 -37.06 4.64 -0.80
CA TRP A 628 -35.64 4.34 -0.91
C TRP A 628 -35.42 3.63 -2.23
N CYS A 629 -34.44 4.04 -3.03
CA CYS A 629 -34.10 3.30 -4.26
C CYS A 629 -32.73 2.66 -4.12
N ILE A 630 -32.58 1.52 -4.79
CA ILE A 630 -31.37 0.71 -4.82
C ILE A 630 -31.02 0.37 -6.26
N ASP A 631 -29.74 0.17 -6.52
CA ASP A 631 -29.22 -0.31 -7.79
C ASP A 631 -27.79 -0.85 -7.62
N ASN A 632 -27.25 -1.51 -8.65
CA ASN A 632 -25.87 -2.03 -8.69
C ASN A 632 -25.50 -2.85 -7.44
N LEU A 633 -26.38 -3.75 -7.00
CA LEU A 633 -26.07 -4.71 -5.95
C LEU A 633 -25.02 -5.69 -6.48
N THR A 634 -23.83 -5.65 -5.89
CA THR A 634 -22.68 -6.48 -6.28
C THR A 634 -22.09 -7.22 -5.09
N GLN A 635 -21.46 -8.36 -5.35
CA GLN A 635 -20.61 -9.09 -4.42
C GLN A 635 -19.14 -8.85 -4.80
N THR A 636 -18.31 -8.38 -3.88
CA THR A 636 -16.89 -8.06 -4.15
C THR A 636 -15.98 -8.65 -3.07
N LEU A 637 -14.67 -8.52 -3.29
CA LEU A 637 -13.70 -8.66 -2.20
C LEU A 637 -13.97 -7.58 -1.16
N THR A 638 -13.55 -7.83 0.08
CA THR A 638 -13.64 -6.83 1.13
C THR A 638 -12.74 -5.65 0.78
N THR A 639 -13.35 -4.49 0.58
CA THR A 639 -12.68 -3.19 0.39
C THR A 639 -13.00 -2.23 1.54
N VAL A 640 -13.93 -2.59 2.43
CA VAL A 640 -14.16 -1.87 3.67
C VAL A 640 -12.90 -1.98 4.52
N ASP A 641 -12.33 -0.83 4.86
CA ASP A 641 -11.26 -0.76 5.83
C ASP A 641 -11.79 -1.31 7.17
N PRO A 642 -11.24 -2.43 7.69
CA PRO A 642 -11.68 -2.97 8.97
C PRO A 642 -11.46 -2.00 10.14
N CYS A 643 -10.68 -0.93 9.91
CA CYS A 643 -10.38 0.10 10.88
C CYS A 643 -11.28 1.34 10.76
N VAL A 644 -12.23 1.36 9.82
CA VAL A 644 -13.21 2.46 9.73
C VAL A 644 -14.00 2.54 11.05
N ASP A 645 -14.16 3.75 11.58
CA ASP A 645 -14.82 4.05 12.87
C ASP A 645 -14.14 3.47 14.14
N VAL A 646 -12.94 2.90 14.06
CA VAL A 646 -12.19 2.49 15.25
C VAL A 646 -11.79 3.72 16.07
N VAL A 647 -12.27 3.80 17.31
CA VAL A 647 -11.95 4.91 18.23
C VAL A 647 -10.50 4.76 18.71
N PRO A 648 -9.63 5.78 18.52
CA PRO A 648 -8.26 5.76 19.01
C PRO A 648 -8.15 5.53 20.52
N ASN A 649 -7.40 4.50 20.91
CA ASN A 649 -6.98 4.23 22.27
C ASN A 649 -5.60 4.84 22.51
N THR A 650 -5.57 6.01 23.13
CA THR A 650 -4.34 6.79 23.38
C THR A 650 -3.21 6.08 24.13
N GLN A 651 -3.49 4.94 24.79
CA GLN A 651 -2.46 4.11 25.44
C GLN A 651 -1.70 3.23 24.44
N ILE A 652 -2.29 2.91 23.30
CA ILE A 652 -1.66 2.12 22.23
C ILE A 652 -0.91 3.08 21.33
N ILE A 653 0.36 2.77 21.06
CA ILE A 653 1.20 3.53 20.14
C ILE A 653 0.99 3.03 18.72
N ASP A 654 1.23 1.75 18.50
CA ASP A 654 0.98 1.04 17.24
C ASP A 654 0.74 -0.44 17.56
N ASP A 655 -0.40 -0.97 17.11
CA ASP A 655 -0.68 -2.42 17.05
C ASP A 655 -0.56 -2.97 15.62
N PHE A 656 -0.16 -2.14 14.65
CA PHE A 656 -0.05 -2.48 13.23
C PHE A 656 -1.35 -2.99 12.59
N GLU A 657 -2.49 -2.84 13.28
CA GLU A 657 -3.84 -3.06 12.80
C GLU A 657 -4.60 -1.73 12.75
N CYS A 658 -5.53 -1.52 13.68
CA CYS A 658 -6.47 -0.41 13.67
C CYS A 658 -6.16 0.64 14.73
N GLN A 659 -5.25 0.36 15.67
CA GLN A 659 -4.79 1.29 16.69
C GLN A 659 -3.40 1.82 16.36
N ARG A 660 -3.24 2.33 15.13
CA ARG A 660 -2.02 2.98 14.64
C ARG A 660 -1.98 4.45 15.04
N ASN A 661 -2.06 4.71 16.34
CA ASN A 661 -2.31 6.05 16.86
C ASN A 661 -1.15 7.03 16.62
N TYR A 662 0.07 6.52 16.37
CA TYR A 662 1.24 7.34 16.02
C TYR A 662 2.01 6.72 14.84
N ASP A 663 1.60 7.05 13.62
CA ASP A 663 2.18 6.56 12.36
C ASP A 663 3.39 7.38 11.86
N ASN A 664 3.67 8.53 12.46
CA ASN A 664 4.83 9.35 12.14
C ASN A 664 6.12 8.76 12.71
N ILE A 665 6.70 7.84 11.96
CA ILE A 665 7.98 7.21 12.26
C ILE A 665 9.10 8.10 11.72
N PHE A 666 9.85 8.74 12.61
CA PHE A 666 10.91 9.68 12.25
C PHE A 666 12.30 9.03 12.08
N TYR A 667 12.42 7.76 12.47
CA TYR A 667 13.68 6.99 12.44
C TYR A 667 13.39 5.52 12.11
N GLY A 668 14.11 4.95 11.15
CA GLY A 668 13.94 3.54 10.71
C GLY A 668 12.68 3.25 9.90
N ALA A 669 11.97 4.26 9.40
CA ALA A 669 10.71 4.08 8.67
C ALA A 669 10.86 3.26 7.37
N SER A 670 11.99 3.41 6.65
CA SER A 670 12.28 2.61 5.44
C SER A 670 12.50 1.13 5.72
N ASP A 671 12.83 0.81 6.97
CA ASP A 671 13.21 -0.53 7.41
C ASP A 671 12.03 -1.25 8.11
N LEU A 672 10.91 -0.55 8.31
CA LEU A 672 9.69 -1.08 8.90
C LEU A 672 8.56 -1.16 7.87
N LYS A 673 7.92 -2.32 7.75
CA LYS A 673 6.73 -2.51 6.92
C LYS A 673 5.64 -3.26 7.68
N VAL A 674 4.38 -2.95 7.43
CA VAL A 674 3.27 -3.74 7.96
C VAL A 674 3.07 -4.99 7.11
N VAL A 675 3.09 -6.16 7.72
CA VAL A 675 2.92 -7.46 7.03
C VAL A 675 1.86 -8.32 7.70
N ASN A 676 1.37 -9.34 7.01
CA ASN A 676 0.57 -10.38 7.66
C ASN A 676 1.44 -11.11 8.71
N ASN A 677 0.87 -11.36 9.88
CA ASN A 677 1.55 -12.10 10.92
C ASN A 677 1.77 -13.55 10.48
N SER A 678 3.02 -13.91 10.18
CA SER A 678 3.38 -15.29 9.83
C SER A 678 3.52 -16.20 11.05
N GLN A 679 3.49 -15.63 12.26
CA GLN A 679 3.78 -16.29 13.54
C GLN A 679 2.61 -16.16 14.53
N ILE A 680 1.38 -16.35 14.07
CA ILE A 680 0.19 -16.27 14.94
C ILE A 680 0.25 -17.38 16.01
N THR A 681 0.18 -16.98 17.28
CA THR A 681 0.08 -17.89 18.43
C THR A 681 -0.98 -17.40 19.41
N THR A 682 -1.18 -18.12 20.52
CA THR A 682 -2.06 -17.66 21.60
C THR A 682 -1.52 -16.42 22.33
N GLU A 683 -0.20 -16.24 22.34
CA GLU A 683 0.48 -15.09 22.95
C GLU A 683 0.38 -13.81 22.12
N ASN A 684 0.30 -13.95 20.79
CA ASN A 684 0.08 -12.87 19.84
C ASN A 684 -0.85 -13.38 18.72
N GLY A 685 -2.12 -13.01 18.85
CA GLY A 685 -3.19 -13.39 17.92
C GLY A 685 -3.44 -12.36 16.82
N SER A 686 -2.60 -11.33 16.72
CA SER A 686 -2.70 -10.22 15.78
C SER A 686 -2.58 -10.71 14.34
N LEU A 687 -3.38 -10.13 13.45
CA LEU A 687 -3.41 -10.49 12.02
C LEU A 687 -2.30 -9.78 11.25
N LYS A 688 -1.90 -8.60 11.72
CA LYS A 688 -0.81 -7.79 11.14
C LYS A 688 0.24 -7.52 12.21
N VAL A 689 1.46 -7.31 11.76
CA VAL A 689 2.62 -6.98 12.62
C VAL A 689 3.57 -6.06 11.87
N GLY A 690 4.45 -5.39 12.60
CA GLY A 690 5.58 -4.66 12.08
C GLY A 690 6.75 -5.58 11.70
N GLU A 691 6.95 -5.76 10.40
CA GLU A 691 8.15 -6.14 9.65
C GLU A 691 9.40 -5.26 9.85
N TYR A 692 10.22 -5.40 10.90
CA TYR A 692 11.47 -4.61 11.00
C TYR A 692 12.70 -5.37 10.44
N ALA A 693 13.32 -4.82 9.41
CA ALA A 693 14.58 -5.29 8.84
C ALA A 693 15.76 -4.50 9.42
N ASP A 694 16.44 -5.07 10.41
CA ASP A 694 17.60 -4.44 11.06
C ASP A 694 18.76 -4.30 10.05
N PRO A 695 19.23 -3.07 9.74
CA PRO A 695 20.31 -2.84 8.78
C PRO A 695 21.61 -3.55 9.17
N ALA A 696 22.23 -4.22 8.19
CA ALA A 696 23.52 -4.90 8.38
C ALA A 696 24.70 -4.02 7.94
N GLY A 697 25.78 -4.00 8.72
CA GLY A 697 27.02 -3.28 8.38
C GLY A 697 27.68 -2.64 9.60
N ALA A 698 28.92 -2.18 9.43
CA ALA A 698 29.58 -1.42 10.49
C ALA A 698 28.87 -0.07 10.70
N GLY A 699 28.58 0.29 11.96
CA GLY A 699 27.90 1.55 12.30
C GLY A 699 26.39 1.42 12.48
N THR A 700 25.82 0.21 12.40
CA THR A 700 24.38 -0.03 12.58
C THR A 700 24.00 -0.47 14.00
N GLU A 701 24.93 -0.41 14.97
CA GLU A 701 24.74 -0.87 16.36
C GLU A 701 23.65 -0.12 17.16
N PHE A 702 23.10 0.96 16.61
CA PHE A 702 21.99 1.74 17.16
C PHE A 702 20.90 1.97 16.11
N ALA A 703 20.67 1.02 15.22
CA ALA A 703 19.51 1.05 14.34
C ALA A 703 18.22 0.74 15.14
N GLY A 704 17.11 1.33 14.72
CA GLY A 704 15.84 1.14 15.40
C GLY A 704 14.69 1.91 14.77
N ILE A 705 13.57 1.92 15.48
CA ILE A 705 12.32 2.56 15.07
C ILE A 705 12.01 3.71 16.03
N GLY A 706 11.76 4.91 15.51
CA GLY A 706 11.44 6.10 16.30
C GLY A 706 10.03 6.62 16.05
N PHE A 707 9.21 6.71 17.10
CA PHE A 707 7.84 7.23 17.08
C PHE A 707 7.76 8.65 17.62
N GLN A 708 7.15 9.55 16.87
CA GLN A 708 6.85 10.91 17.34
C GLN A 708 5.54 10.92 18.12
N LEU A 709 5.61 11.23 19.41
CA LEU A 709 4.45 11.44 20.26
C LEU A 709 3.93 12.88 20.08
N PRO A 710 2.60 13.12 20.08
CA PRO A 710 2.03 14.45 19.89
C PRO A 710 2.21 15.35 21.12
N ALA A 711 2.41 14.75 22.29
CA ALA A 711 2.68 15.40 23.56
C ALA A 711 3.52 14.45 24.44
N PRO A 712 4.15 14.94 25.51
CA PRO A 712 4.84 14.07 26.46
C PRO A 712 3.87 13.05 27.08
N PRO A 713 4.29 11.78 27.25
CA PRO A 713 3.43 10.75 27.83
C PRO A 713 3.18 11.03 29.32
N ASP A 714 1.95 10.77 29.77
CA ASP A 714 1.62 10.81 31.20
C ASP A 714 2.02 9.49 31.88
N LEU A 715 3.19 9.51 32.52
CA LEU A 715 3.78 8.37 33.20
C LEU A 715 3.43 8.32 34.69
N SER A 716 2.43 9.08 35.17
CA SER A 716 2.03 9.03 36.59
C SER A 716 1.38 7.69 36.98
N LEU A 717 0.82 6.99 35.99
CA LEU A 717 0.18 5.67 36.17
C LEU A 717 0.62 4.67 35.09
N ALA A 718 0.48 5.02 33.81
CA ALA A 718 0.81 4.15 32.69
C ALA A 718 2.30 4.28 32.31
N ASN A 719 3.17 3.78 33.20
CA ASN A 719 4.61 3.97 33.12
C ASN A 719 5.42 2.75 32.65
N GLN A 720 4.76 1.67 32.26
CA GLN A 720 5.39 0.49 31.67
C GLN A 720 5.18 0.53 30.16
N LEU A 721 6.25 0.62 29.37
CA LEU A 721 6.15 0.44 27.93
C LEU A 721 6.16 -1.06 27.63
N GLU A 722 5.05 -1.56 27.11
CA GLU A 722 4.92 -2.93 26.65
C GLU A 722 5.17 -3.01 25.14
N VAL A 723 5.99 -3.97 24.71
CA VAL A 723 6.30 -4.23 23.30
C VAL A 723 6.41 -5.72 23.08
N GLN A 724 5.67 -6.29 22.13
CA GLN A 724 5.84 -7.68 21.73
C GLN A 724 6.81 -7.78 20.56
N VAL A 725 7.77 -8.70 20.66
CA VAL A 725 8.76 -8.94 19.61
C VAL A 725 8.94 -10.44 19.38
N TYR A 726 8.91 -10.85 18.11
CA TYR A 726 9.36 -12.15 17.66
C TYR A 726 10.71 -12.00 16.96
N SER A 727 11.68 -12.83 17.33
CA SER A 727 13.00 -12.86 16.68
C SER A 727 13.42 -14.30 16.39
N PRO A 728 14.07 -14.58 15.24
CA PRO A 728 14.74 -15.86 14.98
C PRO A 728 16.06 -16.02 15.76
N PHE A 729 16.49 -15.01 16.50
CA PHE A 729 17.72 -14.99 17.29
C PHE A 729 17.40 -14.96 18.79
N ASP A 730 18.31 -15.52 19.59
CA ASP A 730 18.21 -15.54 21.05
C ASP A 730 19.24 -14.58 21.65
N ASN A 731 19.04 -14.18 22.91
CA ASN A 731 19.90 -13.23 23.62
C ASN A 731 20.12 -11.92 22.86
N VAL A 732 19.09 -11.40 22.20
CA VAL A 732 19.18 -10.15 21.42
C VAL A 732 18.98 -8.96 22.35
N PRO A 733 19.97 -8.08 22.51
CA PRO A 733 19.84 -6.88 23.32
C PRO A 733 18.99 -5.80 22.63
N PHE A 734 18.17 -5.12 23.41
CA PHE A 734 17.32 -4.00 22.99
C PHE A 734 17.59 -2.78 23.88
N LEU A 735 17.41 -1.58 23.32
CA LEU A 735 17.39 -0.34 24.07
C LEU A 735 16.09 0.40 23.77
N PHE A 736 15.40 0.82 24.82
CA PHE A 736 14.19 1.64 24.75
C PHE A 736 14.51 3.02 25.28
N LYS A 737 14.16 4.06 24.53
CA LYS A 737 14.57 5.43 24.83
C LYS A 737 13.44 6.43 24.68
N LEU A 738 13.21 7.23 25.71
CA LEU A 738 12.47 8.48 25.61
C LEU A 738 13.45 9.64 25.40
N GLN A 739 13.20 10.49 24.41
CA GLN A 739 14.07 11.63 24.06
C GLN A 739 13.29 12.86 23.57
N SER A 740 14.00 13.89 23.08
CA SER A 740 13.51 15.26 22.76
C SER A 740 13.20 16.14 23.98
N GLY A 741 13.80 15.79 25.12
CA GLY A 741 13.77 16.48 26.41
C GLY A 741 14.84 15.86 27.31
N ASP A 742 14.45 15.40 28.50
CA ASP A 742 15.30 14.49 29.29
C ASP A 742 15.44 13.14 28.56
N ASN A 743 16.67 12.63 28.49
CA ASN A 743 16.92 11.32 27.91
C ASN A 743 16.78 10.25 28.99
N VAL A 744 15.87 9.30 28.78
CA VAL A 744 15.71 8.13 29.64
C VAL A 744 15.90 6.89 28.80
N GLU A 745 16.84 6.04 29.21
CA GLU A 745 17.30 4.87 28.47
C GLU A 745 17.18 3.63 29.35
N VAL A 746 16.53 2.59 28.84
CA VAL A 746 16.37 1.31 29.53
C VAL A 746 16.77 0.18 28.60
N PHE A 747 17.74 -0.64 29.04
CA PHE A 747 18.18 -1.83 28.33
C PHE A 747 17.41 -3.06 28.80
N ASP A 748 17.05 -3.91 27.85
CA ASP A 748 16.55 -5.26 28.13
C ASP A 748 17.04 -6.24 27.06
N THR A 749 16.82 -7.53 27.25
CA THR A 749 17.31 -8.58 26.34
C THR A 749 16.22 -9.59 26.04
N LEU A 750 15.96 -9.81 24.75
CA LEU A 750 15.11 -10.89 24.28
C LEU A 750 15.82 -12.23 24.53
N PRO A 751 15.28 -13.12 25.37
CA PRO A 751 16.04 -14.28 25.87
C PRO A 751 15.99 -15.50 24.92
N GLU A 752 14.86 -15.72 24.24
CA GLU A 752 14.57 -16.94 23.48
C GLU A 752 14.20 -16.62 22.03
N LYS A 753 14.77 -17.38 21.08
CA LYS A 753 14.40 -17.29 19.66
C LYS A 753 13.12 -18.04 19.32
N ASN A 754 12.54 -17.68 18.18
CA ASN A 754 11.37 -18.30 17.54
C ASN A 754 10.13 -18.33 18.43
N LYS A 755 9.97 -17.30 19.28
CA LYS A 755 8.86 -17.16 20.20
C LYS A 755 8.58 -15.67 20.41
N TRP A 756 7.31 -15.32 20.55
CA TRP A 756 6.92 -13.98 20.97
C TRP A 756 7.40 -13.71 22.40
N HIS A 757 8.09 -12.59 22.57
CA HIS A 757 8.54 -12.07 23.85
C HIS A 757 7.88 -10.72 24.11
N THR A 758 7.28 -10.56 25.29
CA THR A 758 6.71 -9.27 25.72
C THR A 758 7.72 -8.56 26.61
N PHE A 759 8.31 -7.48 26.11
CA PHE A 759 9.05 -6.53 26.92
C PHE A 759 8.08 -5.72 27.79
N SER A 760 8.48 -5.42 29.02
CA SER A 760 7.77 -4.52 29.93
C SER A 760 8.79 -3.59 30.58
N ILE A 761 8.91 -2.41 30.00
CA ILE A 761 10.00 -1.48 30.27
C ILE A 761 9.54 -0.40 31.23
N ASP A 762 10.18 -0.34 32.39
CA ASP A 762 9.82 0.58 33.46
C ASP A 762 10.37 1.99 33.22
N PHE A 763 9.47 2.92 32.85
CA PHE A 763 9.74 4.35 32.73
C PHE A 763 9.21 5.16 33.92
N SER A 764 8.90 4.54 35.06
CA SER A 764 8.42 5.25 36.26
C SER A 764 9.37 6.36 36.73
N GLY A 765 10.69 6.19 36.56
CA GLY A 765 11.70 7.22 36.84
C GLY A 765 11.67 8.44 35.91
N ALA A 766 10.87 8.39 34.84
CA ALA A 766 10.68 9.46 33.86
C ALA A 766 9.36 10.23 34.08
N GLU A 767 8.67 10.05 35.22
CA GLU A 767 7.46 10.80 35.54
C GLU A 767 7.69 12.31 35.43
N GLY A 768 6.83 13.00 34.67
CA GLY A 768 6.96 14.43 34.39
C GLY A 768 7.96 14.80 33.29
N THR A 769 8.46 13.83 32.52
CA THR A 769 9.35 14.09 31.38
C THR A 769 8.72 15.02 30.35
N ALA A 770 9.55 15.84 29.69
CA ALA A 770 9.18 16.64 28.53
C ALA A 770 9.43 15.91 27.18
N ALA A 771 9.88 14.64 27.22
CA ALA A 771 10.18 13.86 26.04
C ALA A 771 8.94 13.59 25.17
N THR A 772 9.04 13.87 23.87
CA THR A 772 8.00 13.62 22.87
C THR A 772 8.38 12.55 21.84
N GLN A 773 9.48 11.82 22.05
CA GLN A 773 9.96 10.81 21.12
C GLN A 773 10.26 9.52 21.85
N LEU A 774 9.74 8.41 21.33
CA LEU A 774 10.07 7.05 21.74
C LEU A 774 10.93 6.40 20.66
N VAL A 775 12.07 5.83 21.02
CA VAL A 775 12.92 5.05 20.10
C VAL A 775 13.13 3.65 20.65
N ILE A 776 12.91 2.65 19.82
CA ILE A 776 13.17 1.24 20.10
C ILE A 776 14.33 0.82 19.22
N PHE A 777 15.48 0.58 19.83
CA PHE A 777 16.68 0.11 19.15
C PHE A 777 16.75 -1.41 19.19
N PHE A 778 17.05 -2.01 18.05
CA PHE A 778 17.09 -3.45 17.86
C PHE A 778 18.54 -3.89 17.85
N ASN A 779 18.80 -5.08 18.42
CA ASN A 779 20.11 -5.74 18.33
C ASN A 779 21.29 -4.83 18.74
N VAL A 780 21.09 -4.00 19.77
CA VAL A 780 22.09 -2.99 20.16
C VAL A 780 23.40 -3.64 20.58
N LEU A 781 24.53 -2.94 20.46
CA LEU A 781 25.86 -3.51 20.76
C LEU A 781 26.32 -4.61 19.78
N SER A 782 25.52 -4.99 18.79
CA SER A 782 25.98 -5.77 17.63
C SER A 782 26.70 -4.83 16.66
N PRO A 783 28.04 -4.97 16.48
CA PRO A 783 28.81 -4.06 15.62
C PRO A 783 28.52 -4.20 14.13
N THR A 784 27.69 -5.19 13.74
CA THR A 784 27.28 -5.42 12.36
C THR A 784 25.77 -5.37 12.16
N GLY A 785 24.98 -5.14 13.22
CA GLY A 785 23.52 -5.26 13.20
C GLY A 785 23.02 -6.53 12.51
N GLY A 786 21.92 -6.41 11.79
CA GLY A 786 21.36 -7.43 10.92
C GLY A 786 20.28 -8.29 11.58
N GLY A 787 19.20 -8.55 10.84
CA GLY A 787 18.14 -9.46 11.26
C GLY A 787 16.78 -9.03 10.76
N THR A 788 15.78 -9.85 11.03
CA THR A 788 14.37 -9.53 10.78
C THR A 788 13.58 -9.83 12.04
N TYR A 789 12.84 -8.84 12.51
CA TYR A 789 12.09 -8.87 13.76
C TYR A 789 10.63 -8.56 13.45
N LEU A 790 9.71 -9.33 14.02
CA LEU A 790 8.29 -8.96 14.01
C LEU A 790 8.02 -8.20 15.30
N VAL A 791 7.38 -7.05 15.21
CA VAL A 791 7.11 -6.15 16.33
C VAL A 791 5.62 -5.89 16.37
N ASP A 792 5.04 -5.87 17.57
CA ASP A 792 3.61 -5.68 17.71
C ASP A 792 3.22 -5.15 19.11
N ASN A 793 1.97 -4.70 19.25
CA ASN A 793 1.34 -4.32 20.51
C ASN A 793 2.16 -3.31 21.32
N ILE A 794 2.67 -2.25 20.68
CA ILE A 794 3.44 -1.20 21.34
C ILE A 794 2.48 -0.32 22.13
N ARG A 795 2.55 -0.33 23.47
CA ARG A 795 1.58 0.39 24.30
C ARG A 795 2.09 0.74 25.69
N TRP A 796 1.52 1.81 26.26
CA TRP A 796 1.67 2.14 27.66
C TRP A 796 0.74 1.29 28.52
N ARG A 797 1.29 0.67 29.55
CA ARG A 797 0.62 -0.07 30.60
C ARG A 797 0.99 0.52 31.94
N ARG A 798 0.18 0.26 32.96
CA ARG A 798 0.57 0.52 34.34
C ARG A 798 1.38 -0.64 34.90
N ALA A 799 2.17 -0.36 35.93
CA ALA A 799 2.80 -1.41 36.71
C ALA A 799 1.75 -2.37 37.31
N GLY A 800 2.15 -3.60 37.61
CA GLY A 800 1.25 -4.58 38.24
C GLY A 800 0.70 -4.06 39.57
N TYR A 801 -0.53 -4.47 39.91
CA TYR A 801 -1.18 -4.03 41.14
C TYR A 801 -0.49 -4.63 42.38
N ASN A 802 0.27 -3.80 43.10
CA ASN A 802 0.86 -4.10 44.41
C ASN A 802 0.59 -2.97 45.41
N GLY A 803 -0.68 -2.58 45.51
CA GLY A 803 -1.12 -1.47 46.35
C GLY A 803 -2.62 -1.23 46.21
N CYS A 804 -3.06 0.03 46.27
CA CYS A 804 -4.46 0.36 46.01
C CYS A 804 -4.87 -0.06 44.59
N VAL A 805 -5.92 -0.87 44.52
CA VAL A 805 -6.58 -1.28 43.26
C VAL A 805 -7.78 -0.39 43.01
N ALA A 806 -8.60 -0.18 44.05
CA ALA A 806 -9.83 0.57 43.90
C ALA A 806 -10.27 1.21 45.23
N ASP A 807 -10.45 2.53 45.23
CA ASP A 807 -11.02 3.33 46.34
C ASP A 807 -12.18 4.22 45.90
N GLN A 808 -12.47 4.25 44.59
CA GLN A 808 -13.56 5.00 43.97
C GLN A 808 -13.49 6.53 44.14
N GLU A 809 -12.35 7.09 44.54
CA GLU A 809 -12.19 8.53 44.79
C GLU A 809 -11.54 9.30 43.62
N SER A 810 -10.85 8.59 42.71
CA SER A 810 -10.19 9.20 41.55
C SER A 810 -10.28 8.32 40.32
N ALA A 811 -10.17 8.90 39.12
CA ALA A 811 -10.21 8.14 37.86
C ALA A 811 -9.18 6.99 37.82
N ASN A 812 -8.03 7.14 38.48
CA ASN A 812 -6.95 6.16 38.51
C ASN A 812 -7.13 5.06 39.56
N SER A 813 -8.10 5.22 40.46
CA SER A 813 -8.42 4.30 41.57
C SER A 813 -9.90 3.94 41.59
N THR A 814 -10.59 4.11 40.46
CA THR A 814 -12.00 3.78 40.26
C THR A 814 -12.10 2.57 39.33
N LEU A 815 -12.74 1.49 39.79
CA LEU A 815 -12.89 0.25 39.03
C LEU A 815 -14.36 0.05 38.63
N ASN A 816 -14.73 0.63 37.49
CA ASN A 816 -16.13 0.72 37.05
C ASN A 816 -16.62 -0.48 36.23
N ASN A 817 -15.79 -1.48 35.94
CA ASN A 817 -16.10 -2.53 34.98
C ASN A 817 -16.45 -3.88 35.64
N PHE A 818 -16.84 -3.86 36.90
CA PHE A 818 -17.32 -5.06 37.57
C PHE A 818 -18.68 -5.49 36.99
N ALA A 819 -18.77 -6.67 36.36
CA ALA A 819 -19.98 -7.19 35.75
C ALA A 819 -20.56 -8.37 36.55
N TYR A 820 -21.88 -8.36 36.77
CA TYR A 820 -22.60 -9.46 37.43
C TYR A 820 -22.56 -10.75 36.60
N PHE A 821 -22.46 -11.88 37.30
CA PHE A 821 -22.68 -13.21 36.73
C PHE A 821 -23.46 -14.10 37.69
N ASN A 822 -24.28 -15.00 37.13
CA ASN A 822 -25.18 -15.89 37.86
C ASN A 822 -25.99 -15.17 38.96
N ASN A 823 -26.57 -14.02 38.63
CA ASN A 823 -27.31 -13.15 39.53
C ASN A 823 -28.56 -12.54 38.85
N ASN A 824 -29.32 -13.33 38.10
CA ASN A 824 -30.54 -12.92 37.39
C ASN A 824 -31.52 -12.11 38.28
N PRO A 825 -32.04 -10.94 37.84
CA PRO A 825 -31.98 -10.38 36.48
C PRO A 825 -30.78 -9.49 36.18
N TYR A 826 -29.80 -9.42 37.07
CA TYR A 826 -28.66 -8.51 36.94
C TYR A 826 -27.54 -9.03 36.04
N ASP A 827 -27.62 -10.26 35.53
CA ASP A 827 -26.58 -10.89 34.70
C ASP A 827 -26.09 -9.98 33.55
N GLY A 828 -24.77 -9.80 33.47
CA GLY A 828 -24.11 -8.95 32.47
C GLY A 828 -24.19 -7.44 32.73
N GLN A 829 -24.99 -6.99 33.70
CA GLN A 829 -25.02 -5.58 34.10
C GLN A 829 -23.77 -5.23 34.91
N THR A 830 -23.40 -3.95 34.89
CA THR A 830 -22.27 -3.42 35.66
C THR A 830 -22.70 -3.01 37.06
N LEU A 831 -21.84 -3.21 38.05
CA LEU A 831 -22.04 -2.76 39.42
C LEU A 831 -22.12 -1.23 39.54
N GLU A 832 -22.94 -0.75 40.47
CA GLU A 832 -23.11 0.68 40.73
C GLU A 832 -22.01 1.18 41.67
N VAL A 833 -21.31 2.24 41.29
CA VAL A 833 -20.52 3.06 42.24
C VAL A 833 -21.45 4.10 42.86
N ALA A 834 -21.86 3.85 44.09
CA ALA A 834 -22.89 4.62 44.81
C ALA A 834 -22.26 5.55 45.86
N ASP A 835 -23.04 6.51 46.36
CA ASP A 835 -22.67 7.27 47.57
C ASP A 835 -22.43 6.29 48.73
N ASN A 836 -21.32 6.45 49.45
CA ASN A 836 -21.04 5.64 50.62
C ASN A 836 -22.18 5.82 51.64
N PRO A 837 -22.95 4.76 51.98
CA PRO A 837 -24.12 4.87 52.86
C PRO A 837 -23.73 5.14 54.32
N MET A 838 -22.46 4.95 54.68
CA MET A 838 -21.93 5.13 56.02
C MET A 838 -20.48 5.66 55.96
N PRO A 839 -20.26 6.95 55.63
CA PRO A 839 -18.92 7.56 55.53
C PRO A 839 -18.36 7.86 56.94
N ALA A 840 -18.13 6.82 57.73
CA ALA A 840 -17.68 6.89 59.12
C ALA A 840 -16.85 5.66 59.52
N GLY A 841 -16.12 5.77 60.63
CA GLY A 841 -15.33 4.67 61.17
C GLY A 841 -14.07 4.44 60.33
N ILE A 842 -13.86 3.19 59.88
CA ILE A 842 -12.68 2.82 59.08
C ILE A 842 -12.81 3.18 57.60
N ASN A 843 -14.01 3.47 57.11
CA ASN A 843 -14.23 3.92 55.74
C ASN A 843 -14.88 5.31 55.75
N THR A 844 -14.12 6.33 55.36
CA THR A 844 -14.56 7.72 55.25
C THR A 844 -14.67 8.18 53.79
N SER A 845 -14.64 7.26 52.84
CA SER A 845 -14.79 7.51 51.41
C SER A 845 -16.14 8.15 51.09
N SER A 846 -16.20 8.87 49.97
CA SER A 846 -17.44 9.46 49.47
C SER A 846 -18.24 8.45 48.66
N LYS A 847 -17.58 7.46 48.04
CA LYS A 847 -18.18 6.46 47.17
C LYS A 847 -17.81 5.04 47.59
N ALA A 848 -18.64 4.07 47.23
CA ALA A 848 -18.35 2.65 47.40
C ALA A 848 -19.00 1.83 46.27
N ILE A 849 -18.48 0.63 46.00
CA ILE A 849 -19.11 -0.28 45.05
C ILE A 849 -20.29 -0.97 45.74
N LYS A 850 -21.45 -0.95 45.10
CA LYS A 850 -22.70 -1.51 45.60
C LYS A 850 -23.07 -2.78 44.84
N TYR A 851 -22.95 -3.92 45.50
CA TYR A 851 -23.41 -5.22 45.03
C TYR A 851 -24.81 -5.54 45.51
N VAL A 852 -25.70 -5.90 44.58
CA VAL A 852 -27.06 -6.35 44.86
C VAL A 852 -27.15 -7.84 44.55
N GLN A 853 -27.24 -8.67 45.58
CA GLN A 853 -27.54 -10.09 45.41
C GLN A 853 -29.03 -10.24 45.15
N SER A 854 -29.41 -10.90 44.06
CA SER A 854 -30.81 -11.16 43.73
C SER A 854 -31.45 -12.09 44.75
N GLY A 855 -32.72 -11.84 45.08
CA GLY A 855 -33.53 -12.76 45.88
C GLY A 855 -33.68 -14.16 45.27
N SER A 856 -33.39 -14.33 43.97
CA SER A 856 -33.36 -15.62 43.26
C SER A 856 -31.94 -16.12 42.93
N ALA A 857 -30.90 -15.49 43.48
CA ALA A 857 -29.52 -15.83 43.18
C ALA A 857 -29.21 -17.33 43.48
N PRO A 858 -28.55 -18.06 42.57
CA PRO A 858 -28.02 -19.39 42.83
C PRO A 858 -26.82 -19.34 43.79
N ILE A 859 -26.31 -20.52 44.17
CA ILE A 859 -25.23 -20.67 45.17
C ILE A 859 -23.87 -20.04 44.81
N PHE A 860 -23.74 -19.47 43.60
CA PHE A 860 -22.48 -18.96 43.05
C PHE A 860 -22.69 -17.69 42.22
N SER A 861 -23.44 -16.74 42.80
CA SER A 861 -23.58 -15.38 42.25
C SER A 861 -22.38 -14.50 42.62
N GLY A 862 -21.95 -13.65 41.71
CA GLY A 862 -20.90 -12.69 42.00
C GLY A 862 -20.75 -11.63 40.92
N ALA A 863 -19.60 -10.98 40.95
CA ALA A 863 -19.18 -10.09 39.88
C ALA A 863 -17.67 -10.16 39.65
N PHE A 864 -17.22 -9.82 38.44
CA PHE A 864 -15.80 -9.77 38.13
C PHE A 864 -15.44 -8.47 37.40
N ALA A 865 -14.23 -7.99 37.63
CA ALA A 865 -13.61 -6.89 36.91
C ALA A 865 -12.37 -7.39 36.18
N GLN A 866 -12.24 -7.00 34.91
CA GLN A 866 -10.99 -7.19 34.16
C GLN A 866 -10.04 -6.05 34.52
N LEU A 867 -8.85 -6.39 35.03
CA LEU A 867 -7.83 -5.41 35.35
C LEU A 867 -7.04 -5.03 34.09
N ASP A 868 -6.60 -3.78 34.03
CA ASP A 868 -5.78 -3.20 32.97
C ASP A 868 -4.27 -3.53 33.12
N ALA A 869 -3.89 -4.11 34.26
CA ALA A 869 -2.60 -4.72 34.55
C ALA A 869 -2.76 -5.93 35.47
N ASN A 870 -1.76 -6.81 35.46
CA ASN A 870 -1.75 -7.99 36.32
C ASN A 870 -1.62 -7.61 37.81
N VAL A 871 -2.18 -8.45 38.68
CA VAL A 871 -1.84 -8.45 40.10
C VAL A 871 -0.35 -8.78 40.26
N ASP A 872 0.35 -7.99 41.08
CA ASP A 872 1.75 -8.21 41.40
C ASP A 872 1.87 -8.66 42.87
N PHE A 873 2.00 -9.97 43.07
CA PHE A 873 2.11 -10.60 44.40
C PHE A 873 3.54 -10.56 44.99
N LYS A 874 4.38 -9.61 44.57
CA LYS A 874 5.69 -9.39 45.21
C LYS A 874 5.52 -8.84 46.63
N GLY A 875 6.27 -9.42 47.58
CA GLY A 875 6.23 -9.00 48.97
C GLY A 875 5.08 -9.65 49.75
N THR A 876 4.16 -8.85 50.28
CA THR A 876 3.03 -9.35 51.08
C THR A 876 1.90 -9.81 50.16
N LYS A 877 1.57 -11.10 50.19
CA LYS A 877 0.54 -11.70 49.32
C LYS A 877 -0.84 -11.70 49.96
N GLN A 878 -1.36 -10.51 50.22
CA GLN A 878 -2.69 -10.34 50.80
C GLN A 878 -3.53 -9.42 49.94
N ILE A 879 -4.82 -9.72 49.85
CA ILE A 879 -5.81 -8.75 49.38
C ILE A 879 -6.60 -8.30 50.59
N LYS A 880 -6.84 -7.00 50.71
CA LYS A 880 -7.71 -6.41 51.72
C LYS A 880 -8.85 -5.68 51.04
N THR A 881 -10.03 -5.71 51.65
CA THR A 881 -11.14 -4.84 51.25
C THR A 881 -12.00 -4.54 52.45
N LYS A 882 -12.57 -3.34 52.47
CA LYS A 882 -13.58 -2.95 53.43
C LYS A 882 -14.94 -3.39 52.90
N VAL A 883 -15.74 -4.03 53.73
CA VAL A 883 -17.09 -4.48 53.41
C VAL A 883 -18.10 -3.94 54.43
N LEU A 884 -19.31 -3.67 53.97
CA LEU A 884 -20.46 -3.30 54.77
C LEU A 884 -21.63 -4.20 54.36
N MET A 885 -21.93 -5.16 55.23
CA MET A 885 -23.00 -6.15 55.06
C MET A 885 -24.05 -5.98 56.17
N ASP A 886 -25.32 -6.22 55.86
CA ASP A 886 -26.44 -6.12 56.81
C ASP A 886 -26.63 -7.38 57.68
N HIS A 887 -25.86 -8.43 57.39
CA HIS A 887 -25.92 -9.73 58.05
C HIS A 887 -24.52 -10.36 58.20
N ILE A 888 -24.43 -11.47 58.96
CA ILE A 888 -23.21 -12.29 59.04
C ILE A 888 -23.25 -13.34 57.94
N GLY A 889 -22.28 -13.28 57.05
CA GLY A 889 -22.17 -14.06 55.83
C GLY A 889 -20.72 -14.30 55.46
N THR A 890 -20.45 -14.43 54.16
CA THR A 890 -19.08 -14.61 53.64
C THR A 890 -18.82 -13.69 52.46
N PHE A 891 -17.60 -13.17 52.39
CA PHE A 891 -17.10 -12.46 51.23
C PHE A 891 -15.95 -13.28 50.66
N THR A 892 -15.97 -13.49 49.35
CA THR A 892 -14.94 -14.28 48.65
C THR A 892 -14.22 -13.39 47.67
N MET A 893 -12.89 -13.40 47.75
CA MET A 893 -12.02 -12.77 46.77
C MET A 893 -11.36 -13.85 45.92
N LYS A 894 -11.42 -13.69 44.61
CA LYS A 894 -10.87 -14.64 43.65
C LYS A 894 -10.04 -13.89 42.61
N VAL A 895 -8.87 -14.44 42.28
CA VAL A 895 -8.01 -13.97 41.19
C VAL A 895 -7.91 -15.04 40.11
N GLU A 896 -8.05 -14.63 38.85
CA GLU A 896 -8.07 -15.55 37.72
C GLU A 896 -7.61 -14.91 36.40
N GLU A 897 -7.44 -15.74 35.38
CA GLU A 897 -7.09 -15.32 34.02
C GLU A 897 -7.88 -16.18 33.01
N PHE A 898 -8.33 -15.57 31.91
CA PHE A 898 -9.08 -16.27 30.88
C PHE A 898 -8.11 -16.94 29.89
N GLY A 899 -8.20 -18.26 29.74
CA GLY A 899 -7.44 -18.99 28.71
C GLY A 899 -6.00 -19.40 29.07
N ASN A 900 -5.54 -19.21 30.32
CA ASN A 900 -4.15 -19.47 30.74
C ASN A 900 -4.00 -20.67 31.72
N PRO A 901 -2.78 -21.19 31.99
CA PRO A 901 -2.52 -22.44 32.73
C PRO A 901 -2.49 -22.28 34.25
N PHE A 902 -2.69 -21.08 34.79
CA PHE A 902 -2.73 -20.87 36.24
C PHE A 902 -4.12 -21.19 36.79
N PRO A 903 -4.23 -22.12 37.78
CA PRO A 903 -5.50 -22.34 38.45
C PRO A 903 -5.99 -21.04 39.11
N PRO A 904 -7.29 -20.73 39.03
CA PRO A 904 -7.85 -19.62 39.79
C PRO A 904 -7.65 -19.87 41.28
N VAL A 905 -7.37 -18.81 42.04
CA VAL A 905 -7.25 -18.88 43.50
C VAL A 905 -8.41 -18.12 44.13
N GLU A 906 -9.14 -18.80 45.01
CA GLU A 906 -10.34 -18.33 45.66
C GLU A 906 -10.17 -18.42 47.17
N ILE A 907 -10.36 -17.30 47.88
CA ILE A 907 -10.25 -17.23 49.33
C ILE A 907 -11.55 -16.63 49.88
N THR A 908 -12.20 -17.38 50.77
CA THR A 908 -13.45 -16.96 51.42
C THR A 908 -13.20 -16.57 52.86
N VAL A 909 -13.69 -15.41 53.27
CA VAL A 909 -13.57 -14.88 54.63
C VAL A 909 -14.95 -14.46 55.15
N PRO A 910 -15.39 -14.94 56.34
CA PRO A 910 -16.62 -14.47 56.94
C PRO A 910 -16.45 -13.08 57.56
N ASN A 911 -17.46 -12.22 57.42
CA ASN A 911 -17.53 -10.99 58.22
C ASN A 911 -17.97 -11.30 59.66
N THR A 912 -17.59 -10.44 60.60
CA THR A 912 -17.93 -10.56 62.02
C THR A 912 -18.83 -9.44 62.52
N LYS A 913 -19.04 -8.39 61.71
CA LYS A 913 -19.89 -7.23 62.02
C LYS A 913 -21.07 -7.10 61.06
N MET A 914 -22.19 -6.61 61.57
CA MET A 914 -23.38 -6.28 60.78
C MET A 914 -23.62 -4.77 60.80
N ASN A 915 -23.97 -4.19 59.67
CA ASN A 915 -24.29 -2.77 59.49
C ASN A 915 -23.16 -1.81 59.94
N GLU A 916 -21.91 -2.29 59.93
CA GLU A 916 -20.71 -1.51 60.20
C GLU A 916 -19.62 -1.92 59.22
N TRP A 917 -18.77 -0.96 58.82
CA TRP A 917 -17.61 -1.26 58.00
C TRP A 917 -16.61 -2.20 58.72
N GLU A 918 -16.18 -3.24 58.02
CA GLU A 918 -15.18 -4.20 58.45
C GLU A 918 -14.12 -4.39 57.35
N GLU A 919 -12.84 -4.42 57.70
CA GLU A 919 -11.77 -4.76 56.76
C GLU A 919 -11.54 -6.28 56.81
N LEU A 920 -11.74 -6.94 55.67
CA LEU A 920 -11.44 -8.36 55.49
C LEU A 920 -10.07 -8.52 54.82
N THR A 921 -9.33 -9.53 55.24
CA THR A 921 -8.00 -9.86 54.71
C THR A 921 -7.99 -11.28 54.15
N PHE A 922 -7.57 -11.41 52.89
CA PHE A 922 -7.52 -12.64 52.12
C PHE A 922 -6.06 -13.05 51.92
N ASP A 923 -5.69 -14.26 52.35
CA ASP A 923 -4.32 -14.77 52.29
C ASP A 923 -4.05 -15.51 50.97
N PHE A 924 -3.26 -14.89 50.11
CA PHE A 924 -2.80 -15.44 48.82
C PHE A 924 -1.35 -15.91 48.88
N SER A 925 -0.80 -16.22 50.07
CA SER A 925 0.59 -16.67 50.25
C SER A 925 0.98 -17.91 49.42
N ALA A 926 0.01 -18.73 49.00
CA ALA A 926 0.22 -19.89 48.14
C ALA A 926 0.41 -19.54 46.65
N VAL A 927 0.12 -18.32 46.22
CA VAL A 927 0.32 -17.86 44.84
C VAL A 927 1.81 -17.66 44.57
N ALA A 928 2.31 -18.04 43.39
CA ALA A 928 3.71 -17.80 43.00
C ALA A 928 3.99 -16.32 42.72
N ASP A 929 5.23 -15.84 42.95
CA ASP A 929 5.61 -14.43 42.75
C ASP A 929 5.47 -13.98 41.29
N ASP A 930 5.55 -14.90 40.34
CA ASP A 930 5.50 -14.69 38.90
C ASP A 930 4.11 -14.95 38.29
N ALA A 931 3.11 -15.32 39.09
CA ALA A 931 1.75 -15.54 38.63
C ALA A 931 1.14 -14.26 38.04
N LYS A 932 0.43 -14.39 36.92
CA LYS A 932 -0.13 -13.26 36.16
C LYS A 932 -1.65 -13.29 36.17
N TYR A 933 -2.27 -12.83 37.25
CA TYR A 933 -3.73 -12.73 37.31
C TYR A 933 -4.21 -11.35 36.87
N SER A 934 -5.09 -11.30 35.87
CA SER A 934 -5.62 -10.05 35.31
C SER A 934 -7.11 -9.86 35.57
N ARG A 935 -7.76 -10.73 36.34
CA ARG A 935 -9.17 -10.63 36.70
C ARG A 935 -9.36 -10.75 38.20
N LEU A 936 -10.15 -9.83 38.75
CA LEU A 936 -10.58 -9.83 40.15
C LEU A 936 -12.07 -10.19 40.20
N THR A 937 -12.41 -11.20 40.97
CA THR A 937 -13.77 -11.73 41.10
C THR A 937 -14.20 -11.68 42.57
N VAL A 938 -15.38 -11.14 42.83
CA VAL A 938 -16.01 -11.11 44.15
C VAL A 938 -17.23 -12.01 44.15
N LEU A 939 -17.36 -12.86 45.18
CA LEU A 939 -18.57 -13.64 45.43
C LEU A 939 -19.06 -13.37 46.85
N VAL A 940 -20.31 -12.98 46.97
CA VAL A 940 -20.96 -12.69 48.25
C VAL A 940 -21.85 -13.87 48.62
N ASP A 941 -21.70 -14.36 49.85
CA ASP A 941 -22.41 -15.50 50.42
C ASP A 941 -22.33 -16.77 49.58
N LEU A 942 -21.11 -17.08 49.14
CA LEU A 942 -20.79 -18.26 48.37
C LEU A 942 -21.32 -19.53 49.05
N GLY A 943 -22.08 -20.34 48.30
CA GLY A 943 -22.72 -21.55 48.80
C GLY A 943 -24.15 -21.36 49.31
N SER A 944 -24.67 -20.12 49.35
CA SER A 944 -26.05 -19.81 49.74
C SER A 944 -26.91 -19.36 48.56
N THR A 945 -28.20 -19.71 48.55
CA THR A 945 -29.16 -19.19 47.57
C THR A 945 -29.86 -17.94 48.09
N GLY A 946 -30.27 -17.05 47.19
CA GLY A 946 -31.06 -15.86 47.51
C GLY A 946 -32.31 -16.17 48.34
N GLY A 947 -32.58 -15.31 49.32
CA GLY A 947 -33.65 -15.48 50.32
C GLY A 947 -35.06 -15.05 49.90
N GLY A 948 -35.30 -14.83 48.60
CA GLY A 948 -36.56 -14.29 48.06
C GLY A 948 -36.67 -12.76 48.05
N THR A 949 -35.70 -12.05 48.63
CA THR A 949 -35.55 -10.59 48.55
C THR A 949 -34.09 -10.24 48.27
N ASP A 950 -33.87 -9.15 47.54
CA ASP A 950 -32.51 -8.69 47.23
C ASP A 950 -31.77 -8.24 48.50
N VAL A 951 -30.48 -8.55 48.56
CA VAL A 951 -29.57 -8.18 49.66
C VAL A 951 -28.47 -7.29 49.11
N VAL A 952 -28.16 -6.21 49.81
CA VAL A 952 -27.17 -5.22 49.35
C VAL A 952 -25.90 -5.30 50.20
N THR A 953 -24.76 -5.45 49.53
CA THR A 953 -23.43 -5.39 50.14
C THR A 953 -22.67 -4.23 49.51
N TYR A 954 -22.04 -3.38 50.33
CA TYR A 954 -21.11 -2.38 49.83
C TYR A 954 -19.68 -2.85 50.11
N PHE A 955 -18.79 -2.62 49.17
CA PHE A 955 -17.35 -2.86 49.36
C PHE A 955 -16.52 -1.76 48.74
N ASP A 956 -15.34 -1.56 49.31
CA ASP A 956 -14.46 -0.43 49.00
C ASP A 956 -13.01 -0.74 49.41
N ASP A 957 -12.09 0.16 49.06
CA ASP A 957 -10.65 0.09 49.40
C ASP A 957 -10.04 -1.29 49.14
N ILE A 958 -10.12 -1.76 47.89
CA ILE A 958 -9.45 -2.98 47.45
C ILE A 958 -7.95 -2.69 47.38
N VAL A 959 -7.17 -3.40 48.20
CA VAL A 959 -5.72 -3.23 48.32
C VAL A 959 -5.03 -4.57 48.16
N ILE A 960 -3.96 -4.60 47.37
CA ILE A 960 -3.04 -5.73 47.26
C ILE A 960 -1.76 -5.38 48.01
N GLY A 961 -1.28 -6.30 48.83
CA GLY A 961 -0.02 -6.19 49.57
C GLY A 961 -0.05 -5.21 50.74
N GLU A 962 1.06 -4.46 50.91
CA GLU A 962 1.24 -3.51 52.02
C GLU A 962 0.80 -2.08 51.69
N GLY A 963 0.27 -1.84 50.49
CA GLY A 963 -0.21 -0.53 50.10
C GLY A 963 -1.41 -0.07 50.92
N ALA A 964 -1.90 1.14 50.61
CA ALA A 964 -3.12 1.68 51.16
C ALA A 964 -3.84 2.53 50.10
N CYS A 965 -5.16 2.52 50.13
CA CYS A 965 -6.01 3.45 49.41
C CYS A 965 -6.20 4.75 50.21
N GLY A 966 -6.40 5.89 49.54
CA GLY A 966 -6.82 7.13 50.19
C GLY A 966 -5.78 7.92 51.02
N ILE A 967 -4.51 8.06 50.60
CA ILE A 967 -3.66 9.15 51.16
C ILE A 967 -4.02 10.48 50.50
N ILE A 968 -5.13 11.10 50.90
CA ILE A 968 -5.31 12.56 50.76
C ILE A 968 -4.87 13.23 52.06
N GLY A 969 -3.58 13.10 52.36
CA GLY A 969 -2.88 14.01 53.25
C GLY A 969 -1.87 14.75 52.40
N THR A 970 -1.84 16.07 52.45
CA THR A 970 -0.82 16.94 51.82
C THR A 970 0.61 16.74 52.37
N PHE A 971 0.88 15.58 52.94
CA PHE A 971 2.19 15.09 53.30
C PHE A 971 2.49 13.86 52.46
N THR A 972 3.08 14.07 51.29
CA THR A 972 4.06 13.14 50.76
C THR A 972 5.22 13.16 51.77
N PRO A 973 5.48 12.10 52.57
CA PRO A 973 6.73 12.06 53.30
C PRO A 973 7.83 12.06 52.24
N PRO A 974 8.73 13.06 52.23
CA PRO A 974 9.78 13.08 51.22
C PRO A 974 10.59 11.80 51.33
N THR A 975 10.99 11.22 50.21
CA THR A 975 11.87 10.07 50.16
C THR A 975 13.21 10.49 50.79
N VAL A 976 13.44 10.10 52.05
CA VAL A 976 14.63 10.52 52.80
C VAL A 976 15.73 9.48 52.62
N ALA A 977 16.86 9.86 52.03
CA ALA A 977 18.03 8.99 51.92
C ALA A 977 18.74 8.84 53.29
N GLY A 978 19.30 7.65 53.55
CA GLY A 978 20.06 7.41 54.78
C GLY A 978 21.44 8.08 54.73
N MET A 979 21.70 9.01 55.65
CA MET A 979 23.02 9.64 55.80
C MET A 979 23.96 8.73 56.60
N ARG A 980 25.26 8.73 56.26
CA ARG A 980 26.27 8.03 57.06
C ARG A 980 26.84 8.97 58.11
N VAL A 981 26.95 8.49 59.35
CA VAL A 981 27.51 9.27 60.47
C VAL A 981 28.64 8.50 61.15
N SER A 982 29.78 9.16 61.38
CA SER A 982 30.96 8.56 61.99
C SER A 982 31.82 9.59 62.74
N PRO A 983 32.41 9.26 63.90
CA PRO A 983 32.21 8.04 64.67
C PRO A 983 30.80 8.01 65.29
N ASN A 984 30.25 6.82 65.56
CA ASN A 984 29.00 6.67 66.31
C ASN A 984 29.14 5.46 67.25
N PRO A 985 29.31 5.65 68.58
CA PRO A 985 29.13 6.91 69.33
C PRO A 985 30.22 7.98 69.09
N ALA A 986 29.89 9.26 69.29
CA ALA A 986 30.78 10.41 69.11
C ALA A 986 30.96 11.23 70.40
N THR A 987 32.11 11.90 70.55
CA THR A 987 32.42 12.78 71.70
C THR A 987 32.34 14.25 71.30
N ASP A 988 33.25 14.77 70.48
CA ASP A 988 33.29 16.21 70.19
C ASP A 988 32.82 16.58 68.79
N ASN A 989 33.10 15.72 67.80
CA ASN A 989 32.77 15.93 66.41
C ASN A 989 32.10 14.69 65.81
N LEU A 990 31.19 14.92 64.86
CA LEU A 990 30.51 13.92 64.06
C LEU A 990 30.68 14.27 62.58
N TRP A 991 31.17 13.33 61.78
CA TRP A 991 31.25 13.50 60.33
C TRP A 991 30.01 12.90 59.69
N VAL A 992 29.43 13.63 58.74
CA VAL A 992 28.22 13.24 58.02
C VAL A 992 28.57 13.16 56.53
N GLU A 993 28.20 12.06 55.87
CA GLU A 993 28.56 11.74 54.47
C GLU A 993 27.35 11.16 53.71
N ASN A 994 27.46 11.08 52.37
CA ASN A 994 26.50 10.44 51.46
C ASN A 994 25.11 11.07 51.41
N PHE A 995 25.02 12.38 51.17
CA PHE A 995 23.74 13.06 50.93
C PHE A 995 23.76 13.81 49.59
N GLU A 996 23.04 13.30 48.60
CA GLU A 996 22.82 13.99 47.33
C GLU A 996 21.79 15.12 47.53
N GLY A 997 22.15 16.35 47.16
CA GLY A 997 21.22 17.49 47.24
C GLY A 997 20.94 18.08 48.63
N VAL A 998 21.69 17.74 49.69
CA VAL A 998 21.57 18.43 50.99
C VAL A 998 22.42 19.69 51.03
N SER A 999 21.78 20.84 51.24
CA SER A 999 22.39 22.16 51.44
C SER A 999 22.59 22.52 52.92
N ARG A 1000 21.85 21.85 53.81
CA ARG A 1000 21.83 22.16 55.25
C ARG A 1000 21.52 20.95 56.11
N ILE A 1001 22.25 20.76 57.20
CA ILE A 1001 22.00 19.75 58.22
C ILE A 1001 21.54 20.36 59.53
N ALA A 1002 20.69 19.66 60.27
CA ALA A 1002 20.23 20.06 61.60
C ALA A 1002 20.16 18.88 62.57
N VAL A 1003 20.57 19.12 63.81
CA VAL A 1003 20.59 18.12 64.90
C VAL A 1003 19.41 18.36 65.83
N PHE A 1004 18.71 17.29 66.20
CA PHE A 1004 17.52 17.28 67.04
C PHE A 1004 17.71 16.36 68.25
N ASN A 1005 17.18 16.76 69.41
CA ASN A 1005 17.07 15.84 70.55
C ASN A 1005 15.92 14.83 70.34
N ALA A 1006 15.79 13.88 71.27
CA ALA A 1006 14.73 12.87 71.25
C ALA A 1006 13.29 13.43 71.30
N TYR A 1007 13.12 14.70 71.70
CA TYR A 1007 11.83 15.39 71.73
C TYR A 1007 11.55 16.19 70.44
N GLY A 1008 12.39 16.07 69.42
CA GLY A 1008 12.24 16.79 68.15
C GLY A 1008 12.62 18.27 68.22
N GLN A 1009 13.29 18.73 69.28
CA GLN A 1009 13.78 20.11 69.38
C GLN A 1009 15.12 20.25 68.65
N ARG A 1010 15.22 21.24 67.77
CA ARG A 1010 16.45 21.54 67.02
C ARG A 1010 17.50 22.18 67.93
N LEU A 1011 18.68 21.57 68.01
CA LEU A 1011 19.79 21.98 68.89
C LEU A 1011 20.90 22.70 68.13
N SER A 1012 21.15 22.29 66.89
CA SER A 1012 22.21 22.86 66.06
C SER A 1012 21.84 22.76 64.58
N MET A 1013 22.46 23.59 63.76
CA MET A 1013 22.28 23.64 62.32
C MET A 1013 23.60 24.07 61.69
N ALA A 1014 23.96 23.45 60.57
CA ALA A 1014 25.11 23.80 59.77
C ALA A 1014 24.74 23.75 58.28
N ASN A 1015 25.29 24.67 57.48
CA ASN A 1015 25.21 24.58 56.03
C ASN A 1015 26.31 23.63 55.55
N THR A 1016 25.99 22.80 54.56
CA THR A 1016 26.96 21.86 53.95
C THR A 1016 27.79 22.55 52.87
N SER A 1017 27.38 23.74 52.40
CA SER A 1017 28.01 24.44 51.27
C SER A 1017 28.12 23.58 50.00
N ASN A 1018 27.17 22.65 49.82
CA ASN A 1018 27.14 21.63 48.77
C ASN A 1018 28.33 20.65 48.78
N ASP A 1019 29.05 20.57 49.89
CA ASP A 1019 30.15 19.62 50.09
C ASP A 1019 29.59 18.22 50.39
N THR A 1020 30.17 17.17 49.81
CA THR A 1020 29.68 15.78 49.95
C THR A 1020 29.94 15.17 51.34
N ARG A 1021 30.64 15.93 52.18
CA ARG A 1021 30.97 15.61 53.57
C ARG A 1021 30.93 16.88 54.43
N THR A 1022 30.44 16.80 55.66
CA THR A 1022 30.45 17.92 56.60
C THR A 1022 30.74 17.47 58.04
N ASP A 1023 31.59 18.23 58.74
CA ASP A 1023 31.90 18.02 60.16
C ASP A 1023 30.93 18.82 61.04
N VAL A 1024 30.28 18.15 61.99
CA VAL A 1024 29.36 18.74 62.95
C VAL A 1024 29.99 18.72 64.34
N ASN A 1025 30.23 19.91 64.91
CA ASN A 1025 30.65 20.01 66.31
C ASN A 1025 29.46 19.72 67.22
N ILE A 1026 29.60 18.69 68.05
CA ILE A 1026 28.59 18.22 69.01
C ILE A 1026 29.07 18.31 70.46
N SER A 1027 30.22 18.95 70.71
CA SER A 1027 30.85 19.04 72.05
C SER A 1027 29.93 19.64 73.13
N GLN A 1028 29.00 20.51 72.72
CA GLN A 1028 28.05 21.18 73.61
C GLN A 1028 26.79 20.36 73.91
N LEU A 1029 26.61 19.22 73.25
CA LEU A 1029 25.44 18.37 73.45
C LEU A 1029 25.64 17.47 74.69
N PRO A 1030 24.64 17.34 75.59
CA PRO A 1030 24.67 16.33 76.66
C PRO A 1030 24.76 14.89 76.10
N ALA A 1031 25.24 13.94 76.92
CA ALA A 1031 25.20 12.52 76.56
C ALA A 1031 23.76 12.06 76.24
N GLY A 1032 23.55 11.38 75.11
CA GLY A 1032 22.22 11.02 74.65
C GLY A 1032 22.13 10.59 73.19
N ILE A 1033 20.91 10.27 72.74
CA ILE A 1033 20.60 9.91 71.35
C ILE A 1033 20.04 11.13 70.63
N TYR A 1034 20.59 11.41 69.46
CA TYR A 1034 20.22 12.54 68.62
C TYR A 1034 19.89 12.09 67.21
N THR A 1035 18.99 12.82 66.55
CA THR A 1035 18.68 12.66 65.13
C THR A 1035 19.33 13.81 64.37
N ILE A 1036 19.97 13.52 63.25
CA ILE A 1036 20.45 14.52 62.31
C ILE A 1036 19.66 14.42 61.02
N THR A 1037 19.22 15.55 60.48
CA THR A 1037 18.45 15.62 59.23
C THR A 1037 19.08 16.58 58.25
N GLY A 1038 19.03 16.25 56.97
CA GLY A 1038 19.52 17.03 55.83
C GLY A 1038 18.38 17.62 55.03
N TYR A 1039 18.48 18.89 54.68
CA TYR A 1039 17.52 19.65 53.89
C TYR A 1039 18.17 20.16 52.60
N ASN A 1040 17.42 20.20 51.50
CA ASN A 1040 17.85 20.82 50.24
C ASN A 1040 17.73 22.36 50.27
N GLU A 1041 18.16 23.06 49.20
CA GLU A 1041 18.11 24.53 49.10
C GLU A 1041 16.70 25.11 49.29
N GLN A 1042 15.67 24.34 48.96
CA GLN A 1042 14.25 24.68 49.13
C GLN A 1042 13.73 24.39 50.56
N GLY A 1043 14.55 23.82 51.44
CA GLY A 1043 14.18 23.50 52.83
C GLY A 1043 13.39 22.20 53.00
N VAL A 1044 13.31 21.35 51.97
CA VAL A 1044 12.68 20.02 52.01
C VAL A 1044 13.63 19.02 52.64
N LEU A 1045 13.11 18.13 53.50
CA LEU A 1045 13.87 17.06 54.14
C LEU A 1045 14.26 16.01 53.08
N VAL A 1046 15.56 15.75 52.90
CA VAL A 1046 16.05 14.79 51.89
C VAL A 1046 17.08 13.79 52.45
N GLY A 1047 17.54 13.97 53.69
CA GLY A 1047 18.41 12.99 54.38
C GLY A 1047 18.14 12.84 55.88
N ASN A 1048 18.40 11.66 56.47
CA ASN A 1048 18.37 11.47 57.93
C ASN A 1048 19.42 10.47 58.45
N ALA A 1049 19.82 10.62 59.71
CA ALA A 1049 20.60 9.64 60.47
C ALA A 1049 20.40 9.81 61.98
N LYS A 1050 20.88 8.85 62.76
CA LYS A 1050 20.90 8.92 64.24
C LYS A 1050 22.31 8.69 64.74
N PHE A 1051 22.70 9.41 65.79
CA PHE A 1051 23.98 9.21 66.47
C PHE A 1051 23.84 9.27 67.99
N ILE A 1052 24.79 8.66 68.68
CA ILE A 1052 24.90 8.64 70.13
C ILE A 1052 26.05 9.58 70.54
N LYS A 1053 25.76 10.59 71.37
CA LYS A 1053 26.76 11.42 72.05
C LYS A 1053 27.13 10.74 73.37
N GLN A 1054 28.42 10.55 73.61
CA GLN A 1054 28.97 10.09 74.90
C GLN A 1054 29.22 11.24 75.87
#